data_AF-A0A7U9HB98-F1
#
_entry.id   AF-A0A7U9HB98-F1
#
_cell.length_a   1.000
_cell.length_b   1.000
_cell.length_c   1.000
_cell.angle_alpha   90.00
_cell.angle_beta   90.00
_cell.angle_gamma   90.00
#
_symmetry.space_group_name_H-M   'P 1'
#
loop_
_entity.id
_entity.type
_entity.pdbx_description
1 polymer ?
#
loop_
_entity_poly.entity_id
_entity_poly.type
_entity_poly.pdbx_seq_one_letter_code
_entity_poly.pdbx_strand_id
1 'polypeptide(L)'
;MSRFRSRAAVTAGLTAIAVAAGCLVVGPVQAATGPAVTEGGHASTARLRIGDDQRACSGVLVAAQWLATAASCFADDLGAGPVAAGKPQWRTTAVLGPAAGTTVEVVELVPRTDRDLVLARLASPVAGTTPVPFATTAPAPGEELTVVGFGRTKEEWAPLTRHTAAFTVQSVSGTTLALDGRTDDDAICAGDAGGPLLRQKDGGFELVALASQSWQGGCWGIDPAETRNDAVSPRLDNIAGGNTLTPGAVLRAEDSLVSNAARLTLRADGDLVVVSNAGKTLWSTGTAGHPGATARFTDSGNLTVVDADGTTVLWESATTARGGSAVLQDRGDLVVRDAQGASQWAAGTEVRHDYNGDGRSDMAAWYNYTDGRDAIHTFLGGTDGTLTKPLKSYDVADGVWDTRAMKYLTGDFNGDGRGDTAVLKGYSDTSVKLWVALGRADGGFDAPYTAWSTPAGGFHISYMTPHAGDFNGDGRDDVAVWYAYTDGSTKLWTFTSTDRGTFNAPFSSWSAPSGSWLRSRVKSVVGDFDGDGRDDLSVFYGQGDDTVKTYVFPAAPDGGFTTPAVWWQSASLDWNRTTPHAGDFNGDGRDDTLVWYDYPDGSDKTSTMLSERVSGKDRFGSAKVTLSSPPGNLDVTRMQFLTGDYDGDGRDDLATLNHQADGTVKMWTWTARPDAMFNGGIAGWSAPASSWAFGSAQFFTTYPKS
;
A
#
# COMPACT_ATOMS: atom_id res chain seq x y z
N MET A 1 58.25 68.16 -9.22
CA MET A 1 59.70 68.53 -9.24
C MET A 1 60.53 67.27 -9.04
N SER A 2 61.54 67.12 -9.89
CA SER A 2 62.36 65.93 -10.13
C SER A 2 63.44 65.64 -9.08
N ARG A 3 63.85 64.36 -8.94
CA ARG A 3 65.23 63.80 -8.97
C ARG A 3 65.24 62.46 -8.17
N PHE A 4 65.40 61.25 -8.77
CA PHE A 4 66.65 60.55 -9.20
C PHE A 4 67.76 60.56 -8.13
N ARG A 5 68.40 59.48 -7.62
CA ARG A 5 69.00 58.22 -8.18
C ARG A 5 69.43 57.29 -7.00
N SER A 6 69.19 55.96 -7.00
CA SER A 6 70.10 54.80 -7.29
C SER A 6 71.47 54.77 -6.55
N ARG A 7 72.12 53.67 -6.10
CA ARG A 7 72.00 52.19 -6.08
C ARG A 7 73.28 51.65 -5.38
N ALA A 8 73.22 50.45 -4.76
CA ALA A 8 74.26 49.38 -4.65
C ALA A 8 74.06 48.60 -3.32
N ALA A 9 73.50 47.38 -3.27
CA ALA A 9 73.99 46.06 -3.71
C ALA A 9 75.21 45.53 -2.92
N VAL A 10 75.03 44.44 -2.15
CA VAL A 10 75.69 43.11 -2.33
C VAL A 10 75.32 42.15 -1.17
N THR A 11 74.86 40.96 -1.59
CA THR A 11 74.77 39.59 -1.01
C THR A 11 75.83 39.20 0.05
N ALA A 12 75.75 38.15 0.89
CA ALA A 12 74.88 36.98 1.12
C ALA A 12 75.32 36.30 2.44
N GLY A 13 74.55 35.36 2.97
CA GLY A 13 75.10 34.25 3.78
C GLY A 13 74.31 33.88 5.04
N LEU A 14 73.45 32.87 4.91
CA LEU A 14 72.71 32.19 5.98
C LEU A 14 73.62 31.53 7.03
N THR A 15 73.18 31.49 8.29
CA THR A 15 72.77 30.21 8.95
C THR A 15 72.01 30.46 10.25
N ALA A 16 70.89 29.75 10.40
CA ALA A 16 69.94 29.80 11.50
C ALA A 16 70.34 28.88 12.66
N ILE A 17 69.74 29.08 13.84
CA ILE A 17 68.92 28.08 14.56
C ILE A 17 68.20 28.73 15.76
N ALA A 18 66.88 28.54 15.73
CA ALA A 18 65.84 28.45 16.75
C ALA A 18 65.92 29.23 18.10
N VAL A 19 64.89 30.04 18.32
CA VAL A 19 64.32 30.34 19.65
C VAL A 19 62.82 30.09 19.59
N ALA A 20 62.31 29.29 20.54
CA ALA A 20 60.89 29.15 20.81
C ALA A 20 60.36 30.40 21.53
N ALA A 21 59.25 30.94 21.05
CA ALA A 21 58.37 31.82 21.80
C ALA A 21 56.94 31.62 21.30
N GLY A 22 56.00 31.46 22.23
CA GLY A 22 54.60 31.16 21.94
C GLY A 22 53.91 32.27 21.15
N CYS A 23 53.06 31.84 20.22
CA CYS A 23 51.99 32.64 19.65
C CYS A 23 50.67 31.94 19.94
N LEU A 24 49.71 32.68 20.50
CA LEU A 24 48.29 32.38 20.38
C LEU A 24 47.98 32.25 18.89
N VAL A 25 47.83 31.01 18.42
CA VAL A 25 47.20 30.75 17.14
C VAL A 25 45.70 30.91 17.41
N VAL A 26 45.15 32.05 16.99
CA VAL A 26 43.73 32.12 16.68
C VAL A 26 43.56 31.13 15.53
N GLY A 27 43.06 29.93 15.83
CA GLY A 27 42.65 29.01 14.79
C GLY A 27 41.60 29.69 13.91
N PRO A 28 41.52 29.37 12.62
CA PRO A 28 40.40 29.84 11.82
C PRO A 28 39.13 29.38 12.54
N VAL A 29 38.28 30.35 12.90
CA VAL A 29 36.90 30.06 13.31
C VAL A 29 36.26 29.36 12.12
N GLN A 30 36.12 28.05 12.24
CA GLN A 30 35.29 27.27 11.33
C GLN A 30 33.85 27.58 11.68
N ALA A 31 33.15 28.23 10.77
CA ALA A 31 31.71 28.36 10.83
C ALA A 31 31.19 28.21 9.39
N ALA A 32 30.94 26.93 9.08
CA ALA A 32 30.15 26.44 7.96
C ALA A 32 28.67 26.43 8.38
N THR A 33 27.76 26.37 7.41
CA THR A 33 26.31 26.19 7.63
C THR A 33 26.04 24.84 8.33
N GLY A 34 26.11 24.84 9.66
CA GLY A 34 25.95 23.67 10.52
C GLY A 34 26.96 22.52 10.33
N PRO A 35 27.12 21.63 11.32
CA PRO A 35 27.90 20.42 11.14
C PRO A 35 27.20 19.45 10.18
N ALA A 36 27.96 18.77 9.33
CA ALA A 36 27.46 17.60 8.61
C ALA A 36 26.87 16.60 9.62
N VAL A 37 25.70 16.05 9.31
CA VAL A 37 25.05 15.09 10.20
C VAL A 37 25.88 13.80 10.21
N THR A 38 26.04 13.21 11.40
CA THR A 38 26.69 11.90 11.54
C THR A 38 25.96 10.82 10.72
N GLU A 39 26.70 9.81 10.26
CA GLU A 39 26.17 8.75 9.42
C GLU A 39 24.95 8.07 10.10
N GLY A 40 23.76 8.20 9.48
CA GLY A 40 22.49 7.67 9.99
C GLY A 40 21.54 8.69 10.62
N GLY A 41 21.99 9.90 10.97
CA GLY A 41 21.10 10.96 11.47
C GLY A 41 20.17 11.50 10.37
N HIS A 42 18.90 11.76 10.73
CA HIS A 42 17.85 12.27 9.84
C HIS A 42 17.71 11.48 8.53
N ALA A 43 17.76 10.14 8.59
CA ALA A 43 17.71 9.25 7.44
C ALA A 43 16.45 9.44 6.55
N SER A 44 15.37 9.97 7.13
CA SER A 44 14.11 10.28 6.45
C SER A 44 14.21 11.50 5.53
N THR A 45 15.24 12.34 5.65
CA THR A 45 15.47 13.47 4.73
C THR A 45 16.04 12.97 3.41
N ALA A 46 15.34 13.30 2.33
CA ALA A 46 15.65 12.90 0.97
C ALA A 46 16.33 14.01 0.19
N ARG A 47 17.24 13.63 -0.71
CA ARG A 47 17.71 14.48 -1.79
C ARG A 47 16.94 14.15 -3.06
N LEU A 48 16.26 15.14 -3.61
CA LEU A 48 15.54 15.05 -4.88
C LEU A 48 16.43 15.50 -6.03
N ARG A 49 16.56 14.64 -7.05
CA ARG A 49 17.22 14.92 -8.32
C ARG A 49 16.16 15.01 -9.40
N ILE A 50 15.86 16.21 -9.86
CA ILE A 50 14.77 16.50 -10.79
C ILE A 50 15.36 16.77 -12.18
N GLY A 51 14.82 16.10 -13.20
CA GLY A 51 15.29 16.20 -14.58
C GLY A 51 16.69 15.66 -14.79
N ASP A 52 17.04 14.56 -14.10
CA ASP A 52 18.39 13.96 -14.08
C ASP A 52 19.49 15.00 -13.70
N ASP A 53 19.34 15.63 -12.54
CA ASP A 53 20.23 16.67 -11.96
C ASP A 53 20.10 18.09 -12.54
N GLN A 54 19.08 18.38 -13.35
CA GLN A 54 18.80 19.77 -13.72
C GLN A 54 18.46 20.65 -12.51
N ARG A 55 17.81 20.07 -11.50
CA ARG A 55 17.53 20.71 -10.22
C ARG A 55 17.74 19.74 -9.07
N ALA A 56 18.19 20.28 -7.95
CA ALA A 56 18.28 19.58 -6.68
C ALA A 56 17.35 20.24 -5.67
N CYS A 57 16.59 19.43 -4.96
CA CYS A 57 15.77 19.84 -3.82
C CYS A 57 15.95 18.85 -2.67
N SER A 58 15.37 19.19 -1.53
CA SER A 58 15.27 18.32 -0.37
C SER A 58 13.82 17.85 -0.18
N GLY A 59 13.63 16.82 0.63
CA GLY A 59 12.32 16.26 0.95
C GLY A 59 12.38 15.50 2.25
N VAL A 60 11.23 15.05 2.76
CA VAL A 60 11.16 14.22 3.97
C VAL A 60 10.16 13.09 3.80
N LEU A 61 10.53 11.87 4.19
CA LEU A 61 9.65 10.71 4.21
C LEU A 61 8.59 10.86 5.31
N VAL A 62 7.32 10.82 4.92
CA VAL A 62 6.15 11.02 5.80
C VAL A 62 5.21 9.82 5.83
N ALA A 63 5.34 8.91 4.86
CA ALA A 63 4.90 7.52 4.93
C ALA A 63 5.88 6.65 4.12
N ALA A 64 5.80 5.31 4.21
CA ALA A 64 6.82 4.41 3.63
C ALA A 64 7.10 4.65 2.14
N GLN A 65 6.11 5.13 1.38
CA GLN A 65 6.19 5.49 -0.03
C GLN A 65 5.96 6.98 -0.34
N TRP A 66 5.88 7.85 0.66
CA TRP A 66 5.48 9.24 0.43
C TRP A 66 6.45 10.24 1.03
N LEU A 67 6.91 11.17 0.21
CA LEU A 67 7.67 12.33 0.63
C LEU A 67 6.76 13.57 0.73
N ALA A 68 7.04 14.45 1.69
CA ALA A 68 6.62 15.84 1.62
C ALA A 68 7.81 16.70 1.14
N THR A 69 7.56 17.63 0.22
CA THR A 69 8.57 18.53 -0.34
C THR A 69 7.91 19.81 -0.88
N ALA A 70 8.71 20.78 -1.33
CA ALA A 70 8.23 22.03 -1.90
C ALA A 70 7.68 21.80 -3.33
N ALA A 71 6.49 22.30 -3.62
CA ALA A 71 5.88 22.19 -4.94
C ALA A 71 6.71 22.94 -6.00
N SER A 72 7.27 24.09 -5.63
CA SER A 72 8.12 24.94 -6.45
C SER A 72 9.33 24.21 -7.06
N CYS A 73 9.76 23.08 -6.49
CA CYS A 73 10.79 22.21 -7.05
C CYS A 73 10.40 21.58 -8.40
N PHE A 74 9.10 21.38 -8.64
CA PHE A 74 8.54 20.70 -9.81
C PHE A 74 7.91 21.66 -10.83
N ALA A 75 7.86 22.95 -10.54
CA ALA A 75 7.34 23.96 -11.46
C ALA A 75 8.30 24.18 -12.65
N ASP A 76 7.77 24.48 -13.84
CA ASP A 76 8.57 24.78 -15.04
C ASP A 76 9.56 25.91 -14.79
N ASP A 77 9.11 26.99 -14.15
CA ASP A 77 9.93 28.11 -13.70
C ASP A 77 10.05 28.09 -12.17
N LEU A 78 11.28 28.20 -11.65
CA LEU A 78 11.53 28.21 -10.20
C LEU A 78 10.75 29.37 -9.56
N GLY A 79 9.77 29.02 -8.72
CA GLY A 79 8.92 29.99 -8.02
C GLY A 79 7.74 30.54 -8.82
N ALA A 80 7.41 29.98 -9.99
CA ALA A 80 6.26 30.41 -10.80
C ALA A 80 5.45 29.24 -11.38
N GLY A 81 4.13 29.29 -11.18
CA GLY A 81 3.15 28.41 -11.82
C GLY A 81 2.67 27.23 -10.96
N PRO A 82 1.43 26.75 -11.17
CA PRO A 82 0.90 25.60 -10.45
C PRO A 82 1.58 24.31 -10.91
N VAL A 83 1.88 23.42 -9.97
CA VAL A 83 2.32 22.05 -10.28
C VAL A 83 1.11 21.21 -10.62
N ALA A 84 1.18 20.45 -11.71
CA ALA A 84 0.11 19.51 -12.06
C ALA A 84 0.17 18.28 -11.16
N ALA A 85 -0.99 17.80 -10.72
CA ALA A 85 -1.11 16.50 -10.07
C ALA A 85 -0.83 15.35 -11.04
N GLY A 86 -0.35 14.22 -10.53
CA GLY A 86 -0.01 13.03 -11.33
C GLY A 86 1.50 12.88 -11.54
N LYS A 87 1.90 12.20 -12.62
CA LYS A 87 3.31 11.90 -12.87
C LYS A 87 4.15 13.18 -13.00
N PRO A 88 5.32 13.29 -12.35
CA PRO A 88 6.24 14.41 -12.56
C PRO A 88 6.55 14.61 -14.04
N GLN A 89 6.52 15.85 -14.51
CA GLN A 89 6.89 16.22 -15.89
C GLN A 89 8.32 15.81 -16.22
N TRP A 90 9.24 16.03 -15.27
CA TRP A 90 10.63 15.61 -15.37
C TRP A 90 10.86 14.37 -14.51
N ARG A 91 11.62 13.42 -15.05
CA ARG A 91 12.08 12.26 -14.30
C ARG A 91 12.74 12.73 -13.02
N THR A 92 12.25 12.23 -11.89
CA THR A 92 12.70 12.65 -10.57
C THR A 92 13.07 11.43 -9.74
N THR A 93 14.23 11.48 -9.08
CA THR A 93 14.64 10.43 -8.13
C THR A 93 14.89 11.02 -6.75
N ALA A 94 14.50 10.28 -5.72
CA ALA A 94 14.79 10.58 -4.33
C ALA A 94 15.90 9.65 -3.83
N VAL A 95 16.88 10.22 -3.12
CA VAL A 95 17.94 9.47 -2.44
C VAL A 95 17.80 9.69 -0.94
N LEU A 96 17.52 8.62 -0.18
CA LEU A 96 17.24 8.68 1.26
C LEU A 96 17.54 7.35 1.96
N GLY A 97 17.48 7.35 3.30
CA GLY A 97 17.83 6.20 4.12
C GLY A 97 19.25 6.27 4.72
N PRO A 98 19.67 5.22 5.45
CA PRO A 98 20.98 5.19 6.10
C PRO A 98 22.12 5.09 5.07
N ALA A 99 23.28 5.69 5.40
CA ALA A 99 24.50 5.68 4.58
C ALA A 99 24.32 6.26 3.15
N ALA A 100 24.74 5.54 2.09
CA ALA A 100 24.74 6.01 0.69
C ALA A 100 23.33 6.25 0.10
N GLY A 101 22.27 5.82 0.81
CA GLY A 101 20.88 6.05 0.45
C GLY A 101 20.33 5.13 -0.64
N THR A 102 19.07 4.75 -0.50
CA THR A 102 18.27 4.09 -1.52
C THR A 102 17.81 5.13 -2.54
N THR A 103 18.02 4.87 -3.83
CA THR A 103 17.51 5.71 -4.91
C THR A 103 16.17 5.15 -5.40
N VAL A 104 15.11 5.95 -5.33
CA VAL A 104 13.76 5.57 -5.77
C VAL A 104 13.19 6.65 -6.68
N GLU A 105 12.48 6.26 -7.75
CA GLU A 105 11.81 7.22 -8.64
C GLU A 105 10.56 7.81 -7.97
N VAL A 106 10.29 9.09 -8.20
CA VAL A 106 9.01 9.73 -7.86
C VAL A 106 8.05 9.52 -9.02
N VAL A 107 6.90 8.89 -8.75
CA VAL A 107 5.94 8.47 -9.78
C VAL A 107 4.66 9.29 -9.78
N GLU A 108 4.38 10.03 -8.71
CA GLU A 108 3.17 10.82 -8.56
C GLU A 108 3.41 12.04 -7.68
N LEU A 109 2.77 13.16 -8.04
CA LEU A 109 2.69 14.41 -7.29
C LEU A 109 1.24 14.68 -6.91
N VAL A 110 1.02 15.02 -5.65
CA VAL A 110 -0.25 15.51 -5.10
C VAL A 110 0.01 16.91 -4.53
N PRO A 111 -0.03 17.94 -5.40
CA PRO A 111 0.26 19.31 -5.01
C PRO A 111 -0.92 19.94 -4.28
N ARG A 112 -0.60 20.85 -3.35
CA ARG A 112 -1.58 21.77 -2.78
C ARG A 112 -1.57 23.10 -3.54
N THR A 113 -2.72 23.77 -3.52
CA THR A 113 -2.88 25.08 -4.16
C THR A 113 -2.77 26.24 -3.18
N ASP A 114 -2.92 25.99 -1.87
CA ASP A 114 -2.93 27.01 -0.82
C ASP A 114 -1.54 27.36 -0.25
N ARG A 115 -0.52 26.52 -0.49
CA ARG A 115 0.86 26.70 -0.02
C ARG A 115 1.86 25.87 -0.83
N ASP A 116 3.16 26.19 -0.72
CA ASP A 116 4.25 25.53 -1.44
C ASP A 116 4.55 24.12 -0.91
N LEU A 117 3.60 23.19 -1.07
CA LEU A 117 3.67 21.82 -0.56
C LEU A 117 3.16 20.84 -1.61
N VAL A 118 3.90 19.75 -1.80
CA VAL A 118 3.49 18.60 -2.60
C VAL A 118 3.82 17.31 -1.86
N LEU A 119 2.88 16.37 -1.87
CA LEU A 119 3.19 14.98 -1.54
C LEU A 119 3.69 14.28 -2.80
N ALA A 120 4.83 13.61 -2.71
CA ALA A 120 5.49 12.94 -3.81
C ALA A 120 5.58 11.43 -3.52
N ARG A 121 4.87 10.61 -4.29
CA ARG A 121 4.88 9.16 -4.13
C ARG A 121 6.11 8.55 -4.79
N LEU A 122 6.74 7.63 -4.10
CA LEU A 122 7.88 6.84 -4.53
C LEU A 122 7.40 5.54 -5.22
N ALA A 123 8.12 5.10 -6.24
CA ALA A 123 7.84 3.88 -6.98
C ALA A 123 7.83 2.62 -6.10
N SER A 124 8.53 2.64 -4.97
CA SER A 124 8.61 1.53 -4.01
C SER A 124 8.80 2.06 -2.58
N PRO A 125 8.38 1.31 -1.55
CA PRO A 125 8.61 1.70 -0.15
C PRO A 125 10.10 1.80 0.19
N VAL A 126 10.44 2.67 1.13
CA VAL A 126 11.81 2.81 1.64
C VAL A 126 11.94 2.03 2.94
N ALA A 127 12.38 0.78 2.83
CA ALA A 127 12.57 -0.11 3.99
C ALA A 127 13.61 0.44 4.98
N GLY A 128 13.41 0.14 6.27
CA GLY A 128 14.37 0.47 7.33
C GLY A 128 14.49 1.97 7.66
N THR A 129 13.61 2.82 7.14
CA THR A 129 13.59 4.26 7.41
C THR A 129 12.26 4.65 8.02
N THR A 130 12.26 5.17 9.25
CA THR A 130 11.05 5.61 9.94
C THR A 130 10.57 6.96 9.35
N PRO A 131 9.32 7.06 8.86
CA PRO A 131 8.77 8.33 8.42
C PRO A 131 8.63 9.34 9.57
N VAL A 132 8.68 10.63 9.25
CA VAL A 132 8.51 11.72 10.22
C VAL A 132 7.02 12.08 10.32
N PRO A 133 6.39 11.96 11.51
CA PRO A 133 4.99 12.34 11.69
C PRO A 133 4.81 13.86 11.61
N PHE A 134 3.64 14.31 11.18
CA PHE A 134 3.30 15.74 11.20
C PHE A 134 3.13 16.20 12.65
N ALA A 135 3.59 17.42 12.93
CA ALA A 135 3.29 18.06 14.21
C ALA A 135 1.78 18.27 14.34
N THR A 136 1.22 18.01 15.52
CA THR A 136 -0.22 18.23 15.79
C THR A 136 -0.49 19.53 16.56
N THR A 137 0.57 20.24 16.93
CA THR A 137 0.51 21.50 17.66
C THR A 137 1.25 22.59 16.92
N ALA A 138 0.59 23.74 16.76
CA ALA A 138 1.17 24.91 16.13
C ALA A 138 2.45 25.36 16.83
N PRO A 139 3.47 25.80 16.08
CA PRO A 139 4.66 26.38 16.67
C PRO A 139 4.35 27.72 17.34
N ALA A 140 5.12 28.07 18.36
CA ALA A 140 5.03 29.36 19.03
C ALA A 140 6.13 30.32 18.54
N PRO A 141 5.88 31.64 18.50
CA PRO A 141 6.97 32.61 18.35
C PRO A 141 8.06 32.41 19.41
N GLY A 142 9.32 32.40 18.98
CA GLY A 142 10.49 32.10 19.80
C GLY A 142 10.87 30.62 19.87
N GLU A 143 10.05 29.71 19.31
CA GLU A 143 10.40 28.28 19.23
C GLU A 143 11.56 28.04 18.26
N GLU A 144 12.51 27.18 18.64
CA GLU A 144 13.62 26.75 17.79
C GLU A 144 13.24 25.50 16.99
N LEU A 145 13.45 25.54 15.68
CA LEU A 145 13.26 24.42 14.76
C LEU A 145 14.59 24.08 14.07
N THR A 146 14.78 22.79 13.79
CA THR A 146 15.95 22.31 13.04
C THR A 146 15.57 22.08 11.58
N VAL A 147 16.16 22.85 10.67
CA VAL A 147 16.12 22.57 9.23
C VAL A 147 17.11 21.44 8.92
N VAL A 148 16.73 20.49 8.07
CA VAL A 148 17.65 19.49 7.51
C VAL A 148 17.57 19.52 5.99
N GLY A 149 18.70 19.50 5.29
CA GLY A 149 18.69 19.59 3.83
C GLY A 149 19.97 19.14 3.14
N PHE A 150 19.93 19.20 1.82
CA PHE A 150 21.03 18.92 0.89
C PHE A 150 21.35 20.13 -0.01
N GLY A 151 20.83 21.31 0.33
CA GLY A 151 21.15 22.55 -0.33
C GLY A 151 22.61 22.96 -0.18
N ARG A 152 22.96 24.06 -0.84
CA ARG A 152 24.29 24.64 -0.75
C ARG A 152 24.65 24.92 0.71
N THR A 153 25.93 24.74 1.05
CA THR A 153 26.47 25.33 2.27
C THR A 153 27.11 26.67 1.97
N LYS A 154 27.79 27.26 2.94
CA LYS A 154 28.67 28.43 2.72
C LYS A 154 29.93 28.08 1.93
N GLU A 155 30.37 26.82 1.97
CA GLU A 155 31.62 26.31 1.38
C GLU A 155 31.45 25.29 0.25
N GLU A 156 30.22 24.84 -0.03
CA GLU A 156 29.96 23.78 -1.01
C GLU A 156 28.71 24.06 -1.84
N TRP A 157 28.86 23.93 -3.17
CA TRP A 157 27.79 24.19 -4.14
C TRP A 157 26.71 23.10 -4.22
N ALA A 158 27.05 21.84 -3.97
CA ALA A 158 26.12 20.72 -4.10
C ALA A 158 26.48 19.55 -3.17
N PRO A 159 26.22 19.69 -1.86
CA PRO A 159 26.51 18.65 -0.88
C PRO A 159 25.81 17.33 -1.19
N LEU A 160 26.54 16.23 -1.01
CA LEU A 160 25.94 14.89 -1.02
C LEU A 160 25.56 14.42 0.39
N THR A 161 25.98 15.16 1.42
CA THR A 161 25.70 14.89 2.82
C THR A 161 24.66 15.85 3.37
N ARG A 162 23.78 15.34 4.22
CA ARG A 162 22.82 16.16 4.96
C ARG A 162 23.53 17.12 5.91
N HIS A 163 23.02 18.33 6.01
CA HIS A 163 23.43 19.33 7.00
C HIS A 163 22.19 19.91 7.68
N THR A 164 22.42 20.66 8.76
CA THR A 164 21.34 21.22 9.58
C THR A 164 21.57 22.69 9.85
N ALA A 165 20.49 23.45 10.02
CA ALA A 165 20.53 24.83 10.49
C ALA A 165 19.43 25.07 11.54
N ALA A 166 19.70 25.92 12.52
CA ALA A 166 18.76 26.24 13.58
C ALA A 166 18.01 27.55 13.26
N PHE A 167 16.68 27.51 13.34
CA PHE A 167 15.81 28.64 13.04
C PHE A 167 14.87 28.95 14.19
N THR A 168 14.64 30.23 14.45
CA THR A 168 13.66 30.70 15.43
C THR A 168 12.39 31.16 14.74
N VAL A 169 11.24 30.68 15.20
CA VAL A 169 9.92 31.09 14.68
C VAL A 169 9.64 32.54 15.09
N GLN A 170 9.44 33.41 14.11
CA GLN A 170 9.11 34.83 14.35
C GLN A 170 7.61 35.05 14.41
N SER A 171 6.89 34.53 13.42
CA SER A 171 5.43 34.65 13.36
C SER A 171 4.81 33.48 12.63
N VAL A 172 3.53 33.25 12.93
CA VAL A 172 2.75 32.12 12.46
C VAL A 172 1.50 32.66 11.78
N SER A 173 1.35 32.39 10.48
CA SER A 173 0.19 32.76 9.67
C SER A 173 -0.68 31.54 9.36
N GLY A 174 -1.78 31.69 8.64
CA GLY A 174 -2.65 30.56 8.28
C GLY A 174 -1.94 29.42 7.53
N THR A 175 -1.02 29.73 6.62
CA THR A 175 -0.35 28.72 5.78
C THR A 175 1.18 28.75 5.86
N THR A 176 1.77 29.77 6.50
CA THR A 176 3.23 29.97 6.54
C THR A 176 3.78 30.33 7.92
N LEU A 177 5.08 30.11 8.08
CA LEU A 177 5.91 30.60 9.18
C LEU A 177 6.89 31.62 8.64
N ALA A 178 7.10 32.72 9.37
CA ALA A 178 8.29 33.55 9.21
C ALA A 178 9.35 33.07 10.22
N LEU A 179 10.58 32.95 9.76
CA LEU A 179 11.69 32.36 10.51
C LEU A 179 12.93 33.25 10.38
N ASP A 180 13.70 33.34 11.45
CA ASP A 180 15.05 33.92 11.42
C ASP A 180 16.07 32.84 11.72
N GLY A 181 17.21 32.86 11.02
CA GLY A 181 18.34 32.02 11.39
C GLY A 181 18.81 32.37 12.79
N ARG A 182 19.10 31.37 13.62
CA ARG A 182 19.51 31.59 15.01
C ARG A 182 20.85 32.35 15.10
N THR A 183 21.71 32.12 14.12
CA THR A 183 22.99 32.82 13.92
C THR A 183 23.14 33.22 12.47
N ASP A 184 24.08 34.12 12.16
CA ASP A 184 24.37 34.55 10.78
C ASP A 184 24.81 33.40 9.85
N ASP A 185 25.24 32.26 10.42
CA ASP A 185 25.63 31.06 9.68
C ASP A 185 24.47 30.05 9.50
N ASP A 186 23.32 30.26 10.15
CA ASP A 186 22.12 29.46 9.96
C ASP A 186 21.30 30.00 8.78
N ALA A 187 21.38 29.34 7.63
CA ALA A 187 20.71 29.76 6.39
C ALA A 187 19.95 28.59 5.74
N ILE A 188 18.86 28.91 5.05
CA ILE A 188 18.20 28.00 4.09
C ILE A 188 18.71 28.39 2.71
N CYS A 189 19.40 27.48 2.05
CA CYS A 189 20.07 27.76 0.79
C CYS A 189 19.37 27.09 -0.39
N ALA A 190 19.72 27.51 -1.61
CA ALA A 190 19.25 26.82 -2.82
C ALA A 190 19.57 25.31 -2.76
N GLY A 191 18.54 24.49 -2.94
CA GLY A 191 18.57 23.03 -2.79
C GLY A 191 18.02 22.51 -1.45
N ASP A 192 17.86 23.37 -0.44
CA ASP A 192 17.17 23.02 0.81
C ASP A 192 15.65 23.08 0.67
N ALA A 193 15.12 23.68 -0.40
CA ALA A 193 13.69 23.71 -0.68
C ALA A 193 13.09 22.30 -0.57
N GLY A 194 12.05 22.15 0.23
CA GLY A 194 11.40 20.90 0.61
C GLY A 194 12.04 20.14 1.76
N GLY A 195 13.16 20.60 2.31
CA GLY A 195 13.80 20.03 3.49
C GLY A 195 12.95 20.23 4.75
N PRO A 196 12.91 19.26 5.69
CA PRO A 196 12.04 19.36 6.85
C PRO A 196 12.52 20.40 7.87
N LEU A 197 11.57 21.13 8.46
CA LEU A 197 11.73 21.85 9.71
C LEU A 197 11.16 21.00 10.85
N LEU A 198 12.07 20.53 11.69
CA LEU A 198 11.79 19.55 12.73
C LEU A 198 11.73 20.19 14.11
N ARG A 199 10.70 19.82 14.87
CA ARG A 199 10.64 19.99 16.32
C ARG A 199 11.11 18.70 16.98
N GLN A 200 11.99 18.80 17.97
CA GLN A 200 12.30 17.65 18.83
C GLN A 200 11.25 17.52 19.93
N LYS A 201 10.66 16.33 20.07
CA LYS A 201 9.62 16.06 21.08
C LYS A 201 9.65 14.58 21.46
N ASP A 202 9.56 14.29 22.76
CA ASP A 202 9.50 12.93 23.30
C ASP A 202 10.61 11.97 22.80
N GLY A 203 11.81 12.50 22.54
CA GLY A 203 12.95 11.74 22.03
C GLY A 203 12.92 11.45 20.52
N GLY A 204 11.90 11.93 19.80
CA GLY A 204 11.78 11.88 18.34
C GLY A 204 11.68 13.27 17.70
N PHE A 205 11.31 13.28 16.42
CA PHE A 205 11.07 14.50 15.65
C PHE A 205 9.65 14.54 15.09
N GLU A 206 9.04 15.72 15.10
CA GLU A 206 7.78 16.02 14.39
C GLU A 206 8.04 17.06 13.30
N LEU A 207 7.38 16.90 12.15
CA LEU A 207 7.47 17.81 11.00
C LEU A 207 6.54 19.00 11.18
N VAL A 208 7.10 20.20 11.32
CA VAL A 208 6.35 21.44 11.53
C VAL A 208 6.11 22.18 10.22
N ALA A 209 7.13 22.26 9.37
CA ALA A 209 7.12 23.00 8.12
C ALA A 209 8.14 22.42 7.12
N LEU A 210 8.15 22.92 5.89
CA LEU A 210 9.21 22.63 4.90
C LEU A 210 9.95 23.90 4.53
N ALA A 211 11.25 23.79 4.28
CA ALA A 211 12.04 24.90 3.76
C ALA A 211 11.50 25.28 2.37
N SER A 212 11.36 26.57 2.07
CA SER A 212 10.80 27.03 0.79
C SER A 212 11.49 28.31 0.32
N GLN A 213 11.17 29.46 0.92
CA GLN A 213 11.70 30.77 0.50
C GLN A 213 12.69 31.30 1.53
N SER A 214 13.85 31.80 1.07
CA SER A 214 14.85 32.45 1.94
C SER A 214 15.65 33.50 1.16
N TRP A 215 16.19 34.48 1.90
CA TRP A 215 17.14 35.46 1.37
C TRP A 215 18.53 34.89 1.09
N GLN A 216 18.84 33.68 1.58
CA GLN A 216 20.09 32.95 1.32
C GLN A 216 21.39 33.68 1.74
N GLY A 217 21.31 34.67 2.64
CA GLY A 217 22.50 35.29 3.23
C GLY A 217 23.37 34.24 3.91
N GLY A 218 24.67 34.22 3.58
CA GLY A 218 25.61 33.21 4.06
C GLY A 218 25.75 31.96 3.17
N CYS A 219 24.92 31.79 2.14
CA CYS A 219 25.01 30.65 1.22
C CYS A 219 26.08 30.82 0.14
N TRP A 220 26.62 29.71 -0.38
CA TRP A 220 27.61 29.72 -1.45
C TRP A 220 27.12 30.45 -2.70
N GLY A 221 27.95 31.37 -3.19
CA GLY A 221 27.71 32.10 -4.43
C GLY A 221 26.71 33.25 -4.31
N ILE A 222 26.19 33.52 -3.09
CA ILE A 222 25.42 34.72 -2.79
C ILE A 222 26.39 35.87 -2.48
N ASP A 223 25.99 37.10 -2.82
CA ASP A 223 26.77 38.30 -2.52
C ASP A 223 26.99 38.39 -1.00
N PRO A 224 28.24 38.46 -0.51
CA PRO A 224 28.52 38.61 0.92
C PRO A 224 27.88 39.85 1.58
N ALA A 225 27.43 40.83 0.79
CA ALA A 225 26.67 41.97 1.28
C ALA A 225 25.21 41.63 1.64
N GLU A 226 24.67 40.52 1.12
CA GLU A 226 23.39 39.97 1.57
C GLU A 226 23.62 39.18 2.86
N THR A 227 23.21 39.77 3.98
CA THR A 227 23.35 39.17 5.31
C THR A 227 22.02 38.62 5.85
N ARG A 228 20.91 38.80 5.13
CA ARG A 228 19.62 38.33 5.60
C ARG A 228 19.52 36.82 5.41
N ASN A 229 19.24 36.12 6.49
CA ASN A 229 19.00 34.68 6.52
C ASN A 229 17.55 34.35 6.90
N ASP A 230 16.65 35.35 6.96
CA ASP A 230 15.24 35.11 7.22
C ASP A 230 14.59 34.31 6.08
N ALA A 231 13.54 33.56 6.45
CA ALA A 231 12.88 32.60 5.59
C ALA A 231 11.37 32.56 5.82
N VAL A 232 10.64 32.16 4.77
CA VAL A 232 9.21 31.88 4.81
C VAL A 232 8.97 30.43 4.40
N SER A 233 8.31 29.68 5.28
CA SER A 233 8.13 28.23 5.12
C SER A 233 6.65 27.83 5.21
N PRO A 234 6.13 26.98 4.29
CA PRO A 234 4.79 26.42 4.39
C PRO A 234 4.63 25.54 5.64
N ARG A 235 3.51 25.72 6.33
CA ARG A 235 3.13 24.96 7.53
C ARG A 235 2.51 23.63 7.19
N LEU A 236 2.82 22.60 7.99
CA LEU A 236 2.22 21.28 7.94
C LEU A 236 1.46 20.93 9.21
N ASP A 237 1.68 21.65 10.31
CA ASP A 237 1.07 21.38 11.61
C ASP A 237 -0.46 21.56 11.67
N ASN A 238 -1.03 22.20 10.65
CA ASN A 238 -2.47 22.44 10.50
C ASN A 238 -3.09 21.74 9.28
N ILE A 239 -2.36 20.79 8.70
CA ILE A 239 -2.82 19.86 7.68
C ILE A 239 -2.87 18.47 8.33
N ALA A 240 -3.94 17.75 8.09
CA ALA A 240 -3.99 16.35 8.47
C ALA A 240 -3.13 15.52 7.50
N GLY A 241 -2.32 14.61 8.04
CA GLY A 241 -1.44 13.73 7.29
C GLY A 241 -1.21 12.42 8.02
N GLY A 242 -0.32 11.59 7.48
CA GLY A 242 -0.21 10.19 7.88
C GLY A 242 -1.36 9.37 7.31
N ASN A 243 -1.82 8.36 8.03
CA ASN A 243 -2.86 7.44 7.58
C ASN A 243 -4.10 7.39 8.50
N THR A 244 -4.13 8.20 9.57
CA THR A 244 -5.11 8.05 10.64
C THR A 244 -5.75 9.39 11.03
N LEU A 245 -7.07 9.40 11.19
CA LEU A 245 -7.84 10.46 11.83
C LEU A 245 -8.24 10.02 13.23
N THR A 246 -7.74 10.75 14.22
CA THR A 246 -8.14 10.61 15.62
C THR A 246 -9.38 11.46 15.92
N PRO A 247 -10.07 11.25 17.05
CA PRO A 247 -11.22 12.06 17.45
C PRO A 247 -10.92 13.56 17.41
N GLY A 248 -11.77 14.33 16.74
CA GLY A 248 -11.64 15.77 16.51
C GLY A 248 -10.79 16.16 15.29
N ALA A 249 -10.15 15.20 14.60
CA ALA A 249 -9.36 15.49 13.41
C ALA A 249 -10.25 15.95 12.25
N VAL A 250 -9.71 16.88 11.44
CA VAL A 250 -10.40 17.50 10.31
C VAL A 250 -9.50 17.44 9.08
N LEU A 251 -9.98 16.82 8.01
CA LEU A 251 -9.47 17.02 6.65
C LEU A 251 -10.14 18.25 6.05
N ARG A 252 -9.32 19.17 5.55
CA ARG A 252 -9.73 20.30 4.70
C ARG A 252 -9.50 19.97 3.24
N ALA A 253 -9.99 20.83 2.36
CA ALA A 253 -9.72 20.72 0.94
C ALA A 253 -8.21 20.50 0.68
N GLU A 254 -7.94 19.51 -0.14
CA GLU A 254 -6.61 19.03 -0.56
C GLU A 254 -5.76 18.39 0.56
N ASP A 255 -6.31 18.20 1.77
CA ASP A 255 -5.69 17.34 2.77
C ASP A 255 -5.77 15.89 2.30
N SER A 256 -4.72 15.12 2.58
CA SER A 256 -4.68 13.71 2.21
C SER A 256 -4.09 12.85 3.34
N LEU A 257 -4.75 11.73 3.60
CA LEU A 257 -4.12 10.59 4.24
C LEU A 257 -3.51 9.70 3.16
N VAL A 258 -2.41 9.04 3.49
CA VAL A 258 -1.66 8.21 2.55
C VAL A 258 -1.33 6.87 3.18
N SER A 259 -1.36 5.82 2.36
CA SER A 259 -0.91 4.47 2.70
C SER A 259 -0.05 3.90 1.56
N ASN A 260 0.32 2.63 1.64
CA ASN A 260 1.10 1.98 0.59
C ASN A 260 0.29 1.74 -0.69
N ALA A 261 -0.97 1.32 -0.60
CA ALA A 261 -1.80 1.02 -1.77
C ALA A 261 -2.70 2.19 -2.25
N ALA A 262 -3.03 3.15 -1.37
CA ALA A 262 -3.99 4.20 -1.71
C ALA A 262 -3.73 5.54 -0.99
N ARG A 263 -4.54 6.54 -1.33
CA ARG A 263 -4.70 7.77 -0.56
C ARG A 263 -6.17 8.12 -0.36
N LEU A 264 -6.49 8.75 0.77
CA LEU A 264 -7.77 9.38 1.03
C LEU A 264 -7.58 10.89 0.88
N THR A 265 -8.32 11.54 -0.02
CA THR A 265 -8.21 12.98 -0.27
C THR A 265 -9.58 13.64 -0.17
N LEU A 266 -9.68 14.74 0.59
CA LEU A 266 -10.82 15.64 0.45
C LEU A 266 -10.55 16.61 -0.70
N ARG A 267 -11.23 16.44 -1.83
CA ARG A 267 -11.04 17.29 -3.01
C ARG A 267 -11.56 18.70 -2.78
N ALA A 268 -11.05 19.65 -3.57
CA ALA A 268 -11.44 21.05 -3.49
C ALA A 268 -12.94 21.30 -3.80
N ASP A 269 -13.59 20.38 -4.52
CA ASP A 269 -15.02 20.39 -4.80
C ASP A 269 -15.89 19.85 -3.64
N GLY A 270 -15.27 19.40 -2.55
CA GLY A 270 -15.94 18.90 -1.35
C GLY A 270 -16.16 17.39 -1.31
N ASP A 271 -15.67 16.64 -2.30
CA ASP A 271 -15.79 15.18 -2.32
C ASP A 271 -14.64 14.49 -1.58
N LEU A 272 -14.96 13.60 -0.64
CA LEU A 272 -13.95 12.78 0.04
C LEU A 272 -13.82 11.46 -0.73
N VAL A 273 -12.61 11.13 -1.17
CA VAL A 273 -12.36 9.99 -2.06
C VAL A 273 -11.18 9.13 -1.64
N VAL A 274 -11.28 7.82 -1.86
CA VAL A 274 -10.13 6.91 -1.87
C VAL A 274 -9.65 6.75 -3.30
N VAL A 275 -8.36 6.98 -3.54
CA VAL A 275 -7.72 6.86 -4.86
C VAL A 275 -6.59 5.84 -4.79
N SER A 276 -6.64 4.83 -5.66
CA SER A 276 -5.62 3.78 -5.75
C SER A 276 -4.31 4.27 -6.39
N ASN A 277 -3.26 3.48 -6.28
CA ASN A 277 -2.00 3.71 -6.99
C ASN A 277 -2.12 3.65 -8.52
N ALA A 278 -3.21 3.08 -9.06
CA ALA A 278 -3.56 3.13 -10.48
C ALA A 278 -4.17 4.49 -10.90
N GLY A 279 -4.38 5.40 -9.95
CA GLY A 279 -4.96 6.72 -10.18
C GLY A 279 -6.48 6.72 -10.34
N LYS A 280 -7.14 5.63 -9.95
CA LYS A 280 -8.60 5.44 -10.04
C LYS A 280 -9.25 5.74 -8.70
N THR A 281 -10.45 6.29 -8.74
CA THR A 281 -11.25 6.51 -7.53
C THR A 281 -11.98 5.23 -7.20
N LEU A 282 -11.64 4.61 -6.07
CA LEU A 282 -12.25 3.35 -5.61
C LEU A 282 -13.53 3.63 -4.81
N TRP A 283 -13.55 4.73 -4.06
CA TRP A 283 -14.71 5.13 -3.25
C TRP A 283 -14.86 6.65 -3.19
N SER A 284 -16.10 7.11 -3.01
CA SER A 284 -16.48 8.54 -2.94
C SER A 284 -17.67 8.74 -2.00
N THR A 285 -17.66 9.83 -1.24
CA THR A 285 -18.83 10.26 -0.44
C THR A 285 -19.97 10.82 -1.30
N GLY A 286 -19.73 11.11 -2.58
CA GLY A 286 -20.70 11.69 -3.49
C GLY A 286 -21.03 13.15 -3.17
N THR A 287 -20.11 13.87 -2.51
CA THR A 287 -20.32 15.22 -1.97
C THR A 287 -19.67 16.30 -2.83
N ALA A 288 -19.33 15.99 -4.09
CA ALA A 288 -18.82 16.96 -5.05
C ALA A 288 -19.84 18.10 -5.29
N GLY A 289 -19.34 19.33 -5.47
CA GLY A 289 -20.15 20.54 -5.64
C GLY A 289 -20.33 21.37 -4.36
N HIS A 290 -19.64 20.99 -3.28
CA HIS A 290 -19.64 21.64 -1.97
C HIS A 290 -18.24 22.19 -1.62
N PRO A 291 -17.71 23.17 -2.37
CA PRO A 291 -16.37 23.71 -2.10
C PRO A 291 -16.28 24.30 -0.69
N GLY A 292 -15.19 24.01 0.00
CA GLY A 292 -14.98 24.38 1.40
C GLY A 292 -15.56 23.39 2.42
N ALA A 293 -16.20 22.29 1.98
CA ALA A 293 -16.56 21.19 2.86
C ALA A 293 -15.34 20.67 3.63
N THR A 294 -15.60 20.05 4.78
CA THR A 294 -14.57 19.42 5.62
C THR A 294 -15.00 18.01 6.00
N ALA A 295 -14.06 17.07 5.98
CA ALA A 295 -14.27 15.74 6.54
C ALA A 295 -13.79 15.73 7.99
N ARG A 296 -14.57 15.17 8.91
CA ARG A 296 -14.32 15.22 10.35
C ARG A 296 -14.53 13.85 10.96
N PHE A 297 -13.56 13.38 11.73
CA PHE A 297 -13.76 12.24 12.62
C PHE A 297 -14.19 12.78 14.00
N THR A 298 -15.45 12.58 14.36
CA THR A 298 -16.05 13.20 15.54
C THR A 298 -15.60 12.53 16.85
N ASP A 299 -15.81 13.20 17.99
CA ASP A 299 -15.54 12.61 19.32
C ASP A 299 -16.42 11.38 19.63
N SER A 300 -17.56 11.24 18.94
CA SER A 300 -18.40 10.05 19.03
C SER A 300 -17.90 8.88 18.18
N GLY A 301 -16.87 9.09 17.36
CA GLY A 301 -16.32 8.10 16.45
C GLY A 301 -17.16 7.90 15.18
N ASN A 302 -17.62 8.99 14.58
CA ASN A 302 -18.30 9.01 13.29
C ASN A 302 -17.44 9.77 12.28
N LEU A 303 -17.23 9.23 11.08
CA LEU A 303 -16.61 9.96 9.98
C LEU A 303 -17.70 10.69 9.21
N THR A 304 -17.59 12.01 9.11
CA THR A 304 -18.61 12.86 8.47
C THR A 304 -17.98 13.79 7.45
N VAL A 305 -18.70 14.10 6.36
CA VAL A 305 -18.41 15.25 5.51
C VAL A 305 -19.48 16.30 5.77
N VAL A 306 -19.06 17.50 6.11
CA VAL A 306 -19.95 18.62 6.39
C VAL A 306 -19.66 19.78 5.44
N ASP A 307 -20.67 20.57 5.14
CA ASP A 307 -20.55 21.78 4.31
C ASP A 307 -19.62 22.84 4.92
N ALA A 308 -19.37 23.91 4.17
CA ALA A 308 -18.36 24.91 4.48
C ALA A 308 -18.63 25.69 5.79
N ASP A 309 -19.90 25.86 6.18
CA ASP A 309 -20.27 26.47 7.46
C ASP A 309 -20.40 25.44 8.60
N GLY A 310 -20.35 24.14 8.27
CA GLY A 310 -20.42 23.04 9.22
C GLY A 310 -21.81 22.80 9.80
N THR A 311 -22.87 23.27 9.13
CA THR A 311 -24.25 23.15 9.59
C THR A 311 -24.97 21.95 8.97
N THR A 312 -24.56 21.50 7.79
CA THR A 312 -25.17 20.38 7.08
C THR A 312 -24.20 19.20 6.99
N VAL A 313 -24.62 18.04 7.49
CA VAL A 313 -23.94 16.77 7.21
C VAL A 313 -24.32 16.33 5.80
N LEU A 314 -23.33 16.30 4.91
CA LEU A 314 -23.48 15.89 3.51
C LEU A 314 -23.35 14.37 3.38
N TRP A 315 -22.52 13.75 4.21
CA TRP A 315 -22.31 12.30 4.28
C TRP A 315 -21.85 11.87 5.68
N GLU A 316 -22.16 10.65 6.12
CA GLU A 316 -21.64 10.06 7.35
C GLU A 316 -21.48 8.53 7.28
N SER A 317 -20.51 7.97 8.02
CA SER A 317 -20.32 6.53 8.19
C SER A 317 -21.36 5.88 9.12
N ALA A 318 -22.15 6.69 9.83
CA ALA A 318 -23.17 6.27 10.79
C ALA A 318 -22.63 5.37 11.93
N THR A 319 -21.37 5.56 12.32
CA THR A 319 -20.70 4.77 13.38
C THR A 319 -20.73 5.46 14.75
N THR A 320 -20.56 4.68 15.82
CA THR A 320 -20.38 5.18 17.20
C THR A 320 -19.12 4.58 17.83
N ALA A 321 -17.96 4.92 17.28
CA ALA A 321 -16.65 4.38 17.67
C ALA A 321 -15.91 5.29 18.68
N ARG A 322 -16.54 5.60 19.83
CA ARG A 322 -15.99 6.59 20.78
C ARG A 322 -14.57 6.20 21.24
N GLY A 323 -13.62 7.12 21.07
CA GLY A 323 -12.20 6.89 21.39
C GLY A 323 -11.45 6.02 20.36
N GLY A 324 -12.11 5.68 19.26
CA GLY A 324 -11.54 4.97 18.12
C GLY A 324 -10.90 5.92 17.10
N SER A 325 -10.80 5.48 15.84
CA SER A 325 -10.13 6.22 14.75
C SER A 325 -10.66 5.81 13.37
N ALA A 326 -10.54 6.69 12.38
CA ALA A 326 -10.62 6.30 10.96
C ALA A 326 -9.21 6.12 10.41
N VAL A 327 -8.91 4.97 9.81
CA VAL A 327 -7.56 4.58 9.37
C VAL A 327 -7.62 4.15 7.91
N LEU A 328 -6.79 4.75 7.06
CA LEU A 328 -6.48 4.23 5.74
C LEU A 328 -5.38 3.18 5.89
N GLN A 329 -5.73 1.92 5.72
CA GLN A 329 -4.81 0.80 5.89
C GLN A 329 -3.79 0.74 4.74
N ASP A 330 -2.66 0.07 4.96
CA ASP A 330 -1.62 -0.08 3.94
C ASP A 330 -2.10 -0.86 2.71
N ARG A 331 -3.05 -1.80 2.88
CA ARG A 331 -3.80 -2.48 1.80
C ARG A 331 -4.80 -1.61 1.05
N GLY A 332 -4.96 -0.35 1.44
CA GLY A 332 -5.74 0.64 0.69
C GLY A 332 -7.16 0.87 1.19
N ASP A 333 -7.65 0.06 2.14
CA ASP A 333 -9.01 0.21 2.65
C ASP A 333 -9.14 1.26 3.77
N LEU A 334 -10.23 2.03 3.74
CA LEU A 334 -10.56 3.03 4.77
C LEU A 334 -11.52 2.44 5.81
N VAL A 335 -11.04 2.29 7.05
CA VAL A 335 -11.80 1.64 8.11
C VAL A 335 -11.99 2.55 9.32
N VAL A 336 -13.22 2.61 9.83
CA VAL A 336 -13.51 3.18 11.16
C VAL A 336 -13.41 2.07 12.21
N ARG A 337 -12.53 2.25 13.19
CA ARG A 337 -12.30 1.31 14.29
C ARG A 337 -12.73 1.91 15.62
N ASP A 338 -13.19 1.06 16.53
CA ASP A 338 -13.41 1.44 17.93
C ASP A 338 -12.10 1.50 18.74
N ALA A 339 -12.21 1.83 20.02
CA ALA A 339 -11.04 1.94 20.92
C ALA A 339 -10.37 0.58 21.21
N GLN A 340 -11.02 -0.54 20.88
CA GLN A 340 -10.46 -1.89 20.99
C GLN A 340 -9.81 -2.34 19.67
N GLY A 341 -9.91 -1.52 18.61
CA GLY A 341 -9.40 -1.82 17.28
C GLY A 341 -10.38 -2.55 16.37
N ALA A 342 -11.59 -2.87 16.85
CA ALA A 342 -12.57 -3.60 16.05
C ALA A 342 -13.18 -2.70 14.97
N SER A 343 -13.26 -3.20 13.74
CA SER A 343 -13.90 -2.51 12.62
C SER A 343 -15.39 -2.26 12.92
N GLN A 344 -15.85 -1.05 12.61
CA GLN A 344 -17.24 -0.60 12.74
C GLN A 344 -17.86 -0.24 11.39
N TRP A 345 -17.02 0.07 10.40
CA TRP A 345 -17.38 0.40 9.02
C TRP A 345 -16.11 0.37 8.18
N ALA A 346 -16.23 -0.12 6.94
CA ALA A 346 -15.17 -0.14 5.93
C ALA A 346 -15.69 0.44 4.61
N ALA A 347 -14.77 0.96 3.79
CA ALA A 347 -15.09 1.43 2.45
C ALA A 347 -15.10 0.29 1.42
N GLY A 348 -14.41 -0.83 1.69
CA GLY A 348 -14.28 -1.97 0.79
C GLY A 348 -13.43 -1.64 -0.42
N THR A 349 -12.26 -1.02 -0.20
CA THR A 349 -11.40 -0.45 -1.25
C THR A 349 -10.04 -1.11 -1.38
N GLU A 350 -9.83 -2.26 -0.75
CA GLU A 350 -8.63 -3.05 -0.97
C GLU A 350 -8.53 -3.53 -2.44
N VAL A 351 -7.29 -3.63 -2.94
CA VAL A 351 -7.01 -4.30 -4.21
C VAL A 351 -6.35 -5.64 -3.90
N ARG A 352 -7.07 -6.73 -4.15
CA ARG A 352 -6.60 -8.08 -3.82
C ARG A 352 -5.48 -8.53 -4.73
N HIS A 353 -4.52 -9.28 -4.17
CA HIS A 353 -3.44 -9.89 -4.93
C HIS A 353 -2.62 -8.89 -5.77
N ASP A 354 -2.52 -7.62 -5.39
CA ASP A 354 -1.61 -6.66 -6.00
C ASP A 354 -0.18 -6.94 -5.49
N TYR A 355 0.62 -7.69 -6.26
CA TYR A 355 1.96 -8.09 -5.81
C TYR A 355 2.99 -6.97 -6.03
N ASN A 356 2.73 -6.07 -6.98
CA ASN A 356 3.66 -5.01 -7.35
C ASN A 356 3.29 -3.61 -6.78
N GLY A 357 2.15 -3.49 -6.10
CA GLY A 357 1.66 -2.28 -5.44
C GLY A 357 1.22 -1.19 -6.42
N ASP A 358 0.86 -1.54 -7.66
CA ASP A 358 0.50 -0.59 -8.70
C ASP A 358 -0.99 -0.21 -8.73
N GLY A 359 -1.77 -0.77 -7.80
CA GLY A 359 -3.21 -0.56 -7.66
C GLY A 359 -4.04 -1.43 -8.62
N ARG A 360 -3.48 -2.53 -9.13
CA ARG A 360 -4.18 -3.57 -9.89
C ARG A 360 -3.86 -4.94 -9.31
N SER A 361 -4.85 -5.81 -9.35
CA SER A 361 -4.68 -7.22 -9.02
C SER A 361 -3.72 -7.88 -10.01
N ASP A 362 -2.98 -8.87 -9.51
CA ASP A 362 -2.07 -9.70 -10.30
C ASP A 362 -2.43 -11.19 -10.14
N MET A 363 -1.68 -12.07 -10.80
CA MET A 363 -1.77 -13.52 -10.59
C MET A 363 -0.42 -14.16 -10.33
N ALA A 364 -0.34 -15.07 -9.37
CA ALA A 364 0.84 -15.88 -9.14
C ALA A 364 0.53 -17.37 -9.34
N ALA A 365 1.47 -18.11 -9.92
CA ALA A 365 1.39 -19.55 -10.06
C ALA A 365 2.68 -20.23 -9.60
N TRP A 366 2.52 -21.30 -8.83
CA TRP A 366 3.56 -22.31 -8.66
C TRP A 366 3.66 -23.14 -9.94
N TYR A 367 4.86 -23.30 -10.48
CA TYR A 367 5.10 -24.01 -11.72
C TYR A 367 6.08 -25.16 -11.51
N ASN A 368 5.62 -26.39 -11.72
CA ASN A 368 6.45 -27.60 -11.66
C ASN A 368 6.95 -28.00 -13.05
N TYR A 369 8.27 -27.92 -13.23
CA TYR A 369 8.93 -28.31 -14.48
C TYR A 369 9.06 -29.83 -14.59
N THR A 370 9.14 -30.32 -15.84
CA THR A 370 9.28 -31.76 -16.13
C THR A 370 10.63 -32.34 -15.66
N ASP A 371 11.62 -31.49 -15.40
CA ASP A 371 12.91 -31.86 -14.82
C ASP A 371 12.89 -31.88 -13.27
N GLY A 372 11.72 -31.70 -12.66
CA GLY A 372 11.49 -31.71 -11.22
C GLY A 372 11.73 -30.37 -10.53
N ARG A 373 12.27 -29.36 -11.24
CA ARG A 373 12.43 -28.02 -10.67
C ARG A 373 11.08 -27.35 -10.43
N ASP A 374 11.05 -26.42 -9.50
CA ASP A 374 9.87 -25.61 -9.19
C ASP A 374 10.18 -24.12 -9.27
N ALA A 375 9.18 -23.32 -9.63
CA ALA A 375 9.29 -21.87 -9.63
C ALA A 375 7.98 -21.18 -9.27
N ILE A 376 8.07 -19.91 -8.85
CA ILE A 376 6.92 -19.00 -8.79
C ILE A 376 6.98 -18.04 -9.98
N HIS A 377 5.86 -17.93 -10.68
CA HIS A 377 5.66 -17.04 -11.82
C HIS A 377 4.52 -16.07 -11.53
N THR A 378 4.74 -14.78 -11.79
CA THR A 378 3.74 -13.73 -11.61
C THR A 378 3.34 -13.11 -12.94
N PHE A 379 2.04 -13.00 -13.19
CA PHE A 379 1.42 -12.31 -14.33
C PHE A 379 0.85 -10.99 -13.83
N LEU A 380 1.43 -9.87 -14.28
CA LEU A 380 1.01 -8.55 -13.81
C LEU A 380 -0.22 -8.04 -14.56
N GLY A 381 -1.10 -7.33 -13.86
CA GLY A 381 -2.27 -6.63 -14.40
C GLY A 381 -1.90 -5.39 -15.21
N GLY A 382 -2.38 -5.33 -16.46
CA GLY A 382 -2.23 -4.18 -17.35
C GLY A 382 -3.30 -3.12 -17.12
N THR A 383 -3.09 -1.90 -17.63
CA THR A 383 -4.04 -0.77 -17.48
C THR A 383 -5.40 -0.98 -18.16
N ASP A 384 -5.54 -2.04 -18.95
CA ASP A 384 -6.77 -2.45 -19.64
C ASP A 384 -7.31 -3.80 -19.13
N GLY A 385 -6.80 -4.29 -18.00
CA GLY A 385 -7.14 -5.59 -17.41
C GLY A 385 -6.39 -6.78 -18.02
N THR A 386 -5.55 -6.59 -19.05
CA THR A 386 -4.80 -7.70 -19.64
C THR A 386 -3.68 -8.20 -18.74
N LEU A 387 -3.53 -9.52 -18.63
CA LEU A 387 -2.42 -10.12 -17.90
C LEU A 387 -1.18 -10.27 -18.79
N THR A 388 -0.07 -9.76 -18.28
CA THR A 388 1.21 -9.71 -18.98
C THR A 388 1.92 -11.08 -19.05
N LYS A 389 3.03 -11.14 -19.79
CA LYS A 389 3.92 -12.31 -19.78
C LYS A 389 4.46 -12.54 -18.37
N PRO A 390 4.49 -13.78 -17.86
CA PRO A 390 4.93 -14.01 -16.50
C PRO A 390 6.40 -13.69 -16.30
N LEU A 391 6.72 -13.07 -15.17
CA LEU A 391 8.07 -12.97 -14.63
C LEU A 391 8.31 -14.10 -13.63
N LYS A 392 9.54 -14.60 -13.54
CA LYS A 392 9.93 -15.67 -12.61
C LYS A 392 10.70 -15.07 -11.44
N SER A 393 10.27 -15.33 -10.21
CA SER A 393 10.84 -14.70 -9.01
C SER A 393 11.50 -15.68 -8.02
N TYR A 394 11.02 -16.93 -7.98
CA TYR A 394 11.63 -18.02 -7.22
C TYR A 394 11.91 -19.20 -8.16
N ASP A 395 13.06 -19.86 -8.04
CA ASP A 395 13.47 -21.02 -8.83
C ASP A 395 14.32 -21.94 -7.97
N VAL A 396 13.97 -23.23 -7.93
CA VAL A 396 14.62 -24.20 -7.05
C VAL A 396 14.80 -25.55 -7.73
N ALA A 397 15.87 -26.23 -7.34
CA ALA A 397 16.21 -27.56 -7.83
C ALA A 397 15.16 -28.61 -7.44
N ASP A 398 15.17 -29.72 -8.19
CA ASP A 398 14.35 -30.90 -7.91
C ASP A 398 14.55 -31.42 -6.47
N GLY A 399 13.48 -31.98 -5.91
CA GLY A 399 13.47 -32.63 -4.60
C GLY A 399 13.35 -31.70 -3.39
N VAL A 400 13.27 -30.37 -3.59
CA VAL A 400 13.04 -29.43 -2.47
C VAL A 400 11.57 -29.37 -2.07
N TRP A 401 10.67 -29.37 -3.04
CA TRP A 401 9.22 -29.34 -2.84
C TRP A 401 8.57 -30.63 -3.36
N ASP A 402 7.41 -30.97 -2.80
CA ASP A 402 6.58 -32.08 -3.27
C ASP A 402 5.16 -31.57 -3.48
N THR A 403 4.87 -31.19 -4.72
CA THR A 403 3.61 -30.57 -5.12
C THR A 403 2.38 -31.44 -4.86
N ARG A 404 2.56 -32.75 -4.67
CA ARG A 404 1.47 -33.68 -4.32
C ARG A 404 0.98 -33.53 -2.88
N ALA A 405 1.78 -32.90 -2.02
CA ALA A 405 1.48 -32.68 -0.61
C ALA A 405 1.40 -31.18 -0.28
N MET A 406 1.04 -30.35 -1.26
CA MET A 406 1.01 -28.89 -1.15
C MET A 406 -0.40 -28.32 -1.38
N LYS A 407 -0.67 -27.17 -0.74
CA LYS A 407 -1.85 -26.33 -0.97
C LYS A 407 -1.39 -24.88 -1.06
N TYR A 408 -1.93 -24.13 -2.01
CA TYR A 408 -1.47 -22.80 -2.41
C TYR A 408 -2.47 -21.74 -1.95
N LEU A 409 -1.96 -20.69 -1.33
CA LEU A 409 -2.73 -19.55 -0.80
C LEU A 409 -2.07 -18.24 -1.20
N THR A 410 -2.83 -17.18 -1.27
CA THR A 410 -2.32 -15.82 -1.41
C THR A 410 -3.09 -14.90 -0.48
N GLY A 411 -2.43 -13.83 -0.03
CA GLY A 411 -2.96 -12.80 0.84
C GLY A 411 -1.84 -11.86 1.30
N ASP A 412 -2.15 -10.66 1.78
CA ASP A 412 -1.19 -9.74 2.41
C ASP A 412 -0.96 -10.16 3.87
N PHE A 413 -0.06 -11.12 4.10
CA PHE A 413 0.11 -11.73 5.42
C PHE A 413 0.93 -10.86 6.39
N ASN A 414 1.71 -9.90 5.87
CA ASN A 414 2.54 -9.01 6.68
C ASN A 414 1.92 -7.60 6.86
N GLY A 415 0.90 -7.25 6.08
CA GLY A 415 0.16 -5.99 6.14
C GLY A 415 0.88 -4.82 5.48
N ASP A 416 1.76 -5.09 4.51
CA ASP A 416 2.53 -4.06 3.83
C ASP A 416 1.80 -3.45 2.61
N GLY A 417 0.59 -3.93 2.32
CA GLY A 417 -0.24 -3.50 1.20
C GLY A 417 0.10 -4.19 -0.13
N ARG A 418 0.96 -5.21 -0.12
CA ARG A 418 1.22 -6.09 -1.27
C ARG A 418 0.74 -7.49 -0.96
N GLY A 419 0.29 -8.19 -2.00
CA GLY A 419 0.02 -9.61 -1.86
C GLY A 419 1.31 -10.40 -1.57
N ASP A 420 1.17 -11.42 -0.73
CA ASP A 420 2.16 -12.47 -0.51
C ASP A 420 1.64 -13.82 -1.01
N THR A 421 2.52 -14.80 -1.10
CA THR A 421 2.12 -16.19 -1.36
C THR A 421 2.43 -17.09 -0.18
N ALA A 422 1.58 -18.10 0.02
CA ALA A 422 1.77 -19.11 1.05
C ALA A 422 1.53 -20.53 0.53
N VAL A 423 2.28 -21.48 1.11
CA VAL A 423 2.19 -22.90 0.80
C VAL A 423 2.07 -23.70 2.11
N LEU A 424 0.93 -24.38 2.29
CA LEU A 424 0.85 -25.47 3.27
C LEU A 424 1.45 -26.74 2.67
N LYS A 425 2.44 -27.30 3.34
CA LYS A 425 3.17 -28.51 2.91
C LYS A 425 3.12 -29.60 3.98
N GLY A 426 2.69 -30.79 3.58
CA GLY A 426 2.85 -32.02 4.35
C GLY A 426 4.21 -32.68 4.14
N TYR A 427 4.66 -33.41 5.14
CA TYR A 427 5.93 -34.15 5.11
C TYR A 427 5.69 -35.65 5.36
N SER A 428 6.68 -36.47 4.98
CA SER A 428 6.60 -37.93 5.12
C SER A 428 6.48 -38.41 6.56
N ASP A 429 6.94 -37.61 7.52
CA ASP A 429 6.77 -37.86 8.96
C ASP A 429 5.40 -37.39 9.49
N THR A 430 4.50 -36.96 8.60
CA THR A 430 3.18 -36.39 8.89
C THR A 430 3.17 -35.02 9.58
N SER A 431 4.32 -34.37 9.73
CA SER A 431 4.36 -32.95 10.09
C SER A 431 3.77 -32.08 8.97
N VAL A 432 3.31 -30.89 9.34
CA VAL A 432 2.81 -29.88 8.39
C VAL A 432 3.51 -28.56 8.68
N LYS A 433 3.88 -27.84 7.61
CA LYS A 433 4.42 -26.48 7.69
C LYS A 433 3.67 -25.55 6.76
N LEU A 434 3.52 -24.30 7.18
CA LEU A 434 3.10 -23.19 6.35
C LEU A 434 4.33 -22.36 6.00
N TRP A 435 4.55 -22.18 4.71
CA TRP A 435 5.64 -21.38 4.16
C TRP A 435 5.06 -20.11 3.56
N VAL A 436 5.69 -18.96 3.80
CA VAL A 436 5.31 -17.67 3.22
C VAL A 436 6.46 -17.13 2.39
N ALA A 437 6.16 -16.52 1.26
CA ALA A 437 7.08 -15.76 0.43
C ALA A 437 6.50 -14.37 0.20
N LEU A 438 7.21 -13.35 0.71
CA LEU A 438 6.73 -11.97 0.71
C LEU A 438 6.80 -11.35 -0.69
N GLY A 439 5.83 -10.50 -1.02
CA GLY A 439 5.77 -9.75 -2.25
C GLY A 439 6.91 -8.72 -2.39
N ARG A 440 7.36 -8.46 -3.62
CA ARG A 440 8.43 -7.51 -3.95
C ARG A 440 7.91 -6.44 -4.90
N ALA A 441 8.57 -5.26 -4.89
CA ALA A 441 8.26 -4.12 -5.76
C ALA A 441 8.20 -4.44 -7.27
N ASP A 442 8.89 -5.48 -7.72
CA ASP A 442 8.88 -5.92 -9.12
C ASP A 442 7.75 -6.91 -9.46
N GLY A 443 6.86 -7.22 -8.50
CA GLY A 443 5.80 -8.21 -8.60
C GLY A 443 6.27 -9.66 -8.41
N GLY A 444 7.55 -9.88 -8.08
CA GLY A 444 8.04 -11.18 -7.67
C GLY A 444 7.95 -11.42 -6.16
N PHE A 445 8.46 -12.55 -5.70
CA PHE A 445 8.48 -12.90 -4.27
C PHE A 445 9.89 -13.14 -3.75
N ASP A 446 10.10 -12.96 -2.45
CA ASP A 446 11.30 -13.40 -1.74
C ASP A 446 11.36 -14.94 -1.63
N ALA A 447 12.49 -15.47 -1.16
CA ALA A 447 12.59 -16.90 -0.88
C ALA A 447 11.62 -17.32 0.25
N PRO A 448 10.85 -18.42 0.10
CA PRO A 448 9.91 -18.83 1.13
C PRO A 448 10.59 -19.18 2.46
N TYR A 449 10.02 -18.71 3.58
CA TYR A 449 10.44 -19.08 4.94
C TYR A 449 9.32 -19.81 5.69
N THR A 450 9.66 -20.57 6.73
CA THR A 450 8.67 -21.26 7.55
C THR A 450 7.97 -20.26 8.46
N ALA A 451 6.70 -19.97 8.17
CA ALA A 451 5.85 -19.04 8.92
C ALA A 451 5.12 -19.71 10.08
N TRP A 452 4.83 -21.01 9.95
CA TRP A 452 4.23 -21.83 11.01
C TRP A 452 4.57 -23.32 10.81
N SER A 453 4.57 -24.10 11.89
CA SER A 453 4.75 -25.55 11.81
C SER A 453 4.07 -26.31 12.94
N THR A 454 3.74 -27.57 12.67
CA THR A 454 3.25 -28.51 13.68
C THR A 454 3.92 -29.88 13.50
N PRO A 455 4.28 -30.57 14.60
CA PRO A 455 4.82 -31.92 14.51
C PRO A 455 3.74 -32.94 14.09
N ALA A 456 4.19 -34.17 13.84
CA ALA A 456 3.32 -35.33 13.65
C ALA A 456 2.24 -35.42 14.75
N GLY A 457 0.99 -35.68 14.34
CA GLY A 457 -0.15 -35.80 15.24
C GLY A 457 -0.89 -34.50 15.58
N GLY A 458 -0.37 -33.34 15.15
CA GLY A 458 -1.08 -32.06 15.27
C GLY A 458 -2.13 -31.86 14.18
N PHE A 459 -1.67 -31.65 12.94
CA PHE A 459 -2.51 -31.58 11.74
C PHE A 459 -2.01 -32.58 10.70
N HIS A 460 -2.89 -33.01 9.80
CA HIS A 460 -2.51 -33.79 8.62
C HIS A 460 -3.00 -33.10 7.34
N ILE A 461 -2.10 -32.89 6.39
CA ILE A 461 -2.36 -32.08 5.18
C ILE A 461 -3.58 -32.56 4.38
N SER A 462 -3.84 -33.87 4.34
CA SER A 462 -4.97 -34.43 3.60
C SER A 462 -6.33 -34.05 4.18
N TYR A 463 -6.40 -33.60 5.43
CA TYR A 463 -7.63 -33.21 6.12
C TYR A 463 -7.88 -31.70 6.10
N MET A 464 -6.88 -30.91 5.68
CA MET A 464 -6.92 -29.45 5.69
C MET A 464 -7.48 -28.92 4.37
N THR A 465 -8.41 -27.98 4.42
CA THR A 465 -8.78 -27.11 3.29
C THR A 465 -8.61 -25.66 3.75
N PRO A 466 -7.50 -25.00 3.38
CA PRO A 466 -7.18 -23.67 3.85
C PRO A 466 -7.90 -22.58 3.04
N HIS A 467 -8.03 -21.42 3.66
CA HIS A 467 -8.59 -20.20 3.11
C HIS A 467 -7.75 -19.03 3.61
N ALA A 468 -7.65 -17.95 2.85
CA ALA A 468 -6.95 -16.72 3.25
C ALA A 468 -7.87 -15.50 3.10
N GLY A 469 -7.76 -14.57 4.05
CA GLY A 469 -8.52 -13.31 4.14
C GLY A 469 -8.35 -12.67 5.52
N ASP A 470 -8.64 -11.39 5.66
CA ASP A 470 -8.51 -10.63 6.91
C ASP A 470 -9.70 -10.91 7.84
N PHE A 471 -9.64 -12.04 8.54
CA PHE A 471 -10.74 -12.54 9.36
C PHE A 471 -10.91 -11.76 10.67
N ASN A 472 -9.86 -11.12 11.19
CA ASN A 472 -9.94 -10.33 12.42
C ASN A 472 -10.09 -8.81 12.15
N GLY A 473 -9.94 -8.41 10.89
CA GLY A 473 -10.05 -7.04 10.42
C GLY A 473 -8.85 -6.20 10.79
N ASP A 474 -7.66 -6.74 11.02
CA ASP A 474 -6.47 -5.99 11.46
C ASP A 474 -5.65 -5.39 10.31
N GLY A 475 -6.10 -5.59 9.07
CA GLY A 475 -5.47 -5.16 7.84
C GLY A 475 -4.43 -6.12 7.29
N ARG A 476 -4.31 -7.32 7.87
CA ARG A 476 -3.51 -8.43 7.35
C ARG A 476 -4.41 -9.61 7.04
N ASP A 477 -4.10 -10.31 5.96
CA ASP A 477 -4.75 -11.59 5.71
C ASP A 477 -4.31 -12.64 6.73
N ASP A 478 -5.28 -13.40 7.20
CA ASP A 478 -5.15 -14.53 8.10
C ASP A 478 -5.31 -15.85 7.32
N VAL A 479 -5.17 -16.99 8.00
CA VAL A 479 -5.47 -18.30 7.41
C VAL A 479 -6.56 -19.03 8.20
N ALA A 480 -7.58 -19.54 7.52
CA ALA A 480 -8.62 -20.39 8.09
C ALA A 480 -8.60 -21.79 7.46
N VAL A 481 -8.55 -22.84 8.27
CA VAL A 481 -8.49 -24.25 7.83
C VAL A 481 -9.77 -24.99 8.19
N TRP A 482 -10.53 -25.36 7.17
CA TRP A 482 -11.59 -26.35 7.29
C TRP A 482 -10.97 -27.74 7.42
N TYR A 483 -11.07 -28.32 8.61
CA TYR A 483 -10.42 -29.58 8.96
C TYR A 483 -11.43 -30.71 9.09
N ALA A 484 -11.37 -31.66 8.16
CA ALA A 484 -12.25 -32.83 8.15
C ALA A 484 -11.57 -34.04 8.82
N TYR A 485 -11.97 -34.34 10.06
CA TYR A 485 -11.40 -35.44 10.84
C TYR A 485 -11.82 -36.81 10.29
N THR A 486 -11.03 -37.84 10.60
CA THR A 486 -11.29 -39.23 10.18
C THR A 486 -12.54 -39.84 10.83
N ASP A 487 -12.97 -39.31 11.97
CA ASP A 487 -14.22 -39.70 12.61
C ASP A 487 -15.46 -39.07 11.94
N GLY A 488 -15.24 -38.24 10.91
CA GLY A 488 -16.27 -37.53 10.15
C GLY A 488 -16.69 -36.19 10.76
N SER A 489 -16.15 -35.80 11.92
CA SER A 489 -16.36 -34.46 12.47
C SER A 489 -15.56 -33.40 11.70
N THR A 490 -16.01 -32.16 11.78
CA THR A 490 -15.35 -31.02 11.12
C THR A 490 -15.08 -29.91 12.12
N LYS A 491 -13.95 -29.21 11.95
CA LYS A 491 -13.67 -27.95 12.64
C LYS A 491 -13.19 -26.89 11.66
N LEU A 492 -13.46 -25.63 12.00
CA LEU A 492 -12.81 -24.49 11.39
C LEU A 492 -11.77 -23.96 12.36
N TRP A 493 -10.51 -23.92 11.92
CA TRP A 493 -9.36 -23.43 12.68
C TRP A 493 -8.88 -22.10 12.09
N THR A 494 -8.64 -21.08 12.90
CA THR A 494 -8.07 -19.79 12.47
C THR A 494 -6.63 -19.68 12.95
N PHE A 495 -5.78 -19.13 12.09
CA PHE A 495 -4.37 -18.80 12.28
C PHE A 495 -4.23 -17.31 12.00
N THR A 496 -4.22 -16.48 13.04
CA THR A 496 -4.04 -15.04 12.84
C THR A 496 -2.59 -14.72 12.51
N SER A 497 -2.38 -13.80 11.57
CA SER A 497 -1.08 -13.39 11.07
C SER A 497 -0.38 -12.41 12.02
N THR A 498 0.82 -11.98 11.64
CA THR A 498 1.66 -11.04 12.39
C THR A 498 2.33 -10.10 11.40
N ASP A 499 2.89 -9.00 11.91
CA ASP A 499 3.67 -8.01 11.13
C ASP A 499 4.89 -8.57 10.36
N ARG A 500 5.22 -9.86 10.55
CA ARG A 500 6.28 -10.57 9.83
C ARG A 500 5.75 -11.61 8.86
N GLY A 501 4.45 -11.70 8.59
CA GLY A 501 3.85 -12.79 7.82
C GLY A 501 3.99 -14.17 8.49
N THR A 502 4.23 -14.22 9.81
CA THR A 502 4.18 -15.45 10.61
C THR A 502 2.82 -15.61 11.27
N PHE A 503 2.46 -16.81 11.74
CA PHE A 503 1.13 -17.07 12.29
C PHE A 503 1.15 -17.48 13.76
N ASN A 504 0.17 -16.99 14.51
CA ASN A 504 -0.06 -17.32 15.91
C ASN A 504 -0.51 -18.78 16.07
N ALA A 505 -0.58 -19.25 17.32
CA ALA A 505 -1.11 -20.58 17.63
C ALA A 505 -2.59 -20.67 17.20
N PRO A 506 -2.98 -21.69 16.42
CA PRO A 506 -4.32 -21.76 15.89
C PRO A 506 -5.34 -22.09 16.98
N PHE A 507 -6.54 -21.53 16.83
CA PHE A 507 -7.70 -21.84 17.67
C PHE A 507 -8.90 -22.20 16.79
N SER A 508 -9.93 -22.80 17.37
CA SER A 508 -11.14 -23.19 16.65
C SER A 508 -12.35 -22.47 17.23
N SER A 509 -13.06 -21.74 16.37
CA SER A 509 -14.29 -21.02 16.74
C SER A 509 -15.55 -21.83 16.45
N TRP A 510 -15.47 -22.81 15.55
CA TRP A 510 -16.62 -23.57 15.06
C TRP A 510 -16.32 -25.06 14.85
N SER A 511 -17.33 -25.89 15.13
CA SER A 511 -17.26 -27.34 14.91
C SER A 511 -18.60 -27.93 14.51
N ALA A 512 -18.56 -29.06 13.81
CA ALA A 512 -19.73 -29.84 13.43
C ALA A 512 -19.54 -31.33 13.73
N PRO A 513 -20.61 -32.02 14.15
CA PRO A 513 -20.57 -33.44 14.46
C PRO A 513 -20.41 -34.30 13.19
N SER A 514 -20.01 -35.56 13.41
CA SER A 514 -19.89 -36.56 12.35
C SER A 514 -21.18 -36.72 11.55
N GLY A 515 -21.05 -36.86 10.23
CA GLY A 515 -22.17 -37.02 9.30
C GLY A 515 -22.82 -35.71 8.84
N SER A 516 -22.29 -34.55 9.26
CA SER A 516 -22.71 -33.23 8.77
C SER A 516 -21.52 -32.50 8.15
N TRP A 517 -21.78 -31.52 7.27
CA TRP A 517 -20.75 -30.66 6.70
C TRP A 517 -19.60 -31.43 6.03
N LEU A 518 -19.98 -32.42 5.22
CA LEU A 518 -19.04 -33.31 4.53
C LEU A 518 -18.19 -32.49 3.54
N ARG A 519 -16.86 -32.57 3.65
CA ARG A 519 -15.93 -31.88 2.74
C ARG A 519 -16.21 -32.16 1.26
N SER A 520 -16.69 -33.36 0.92
CA SER A 520 -17.05 -33.74 -0.46
C SER A 520 -18.28 -33.01 -1.01
N ARG A 521 -18.95 -32.17 -0.20
CA ARG A 521 -20.14 -31.38 -0.56
C ARG A 521 -19.93 -29.89 -0.32
N VAL A 522 -18.69 -29.47 -0.05
CA VAL A 522 -18.30 -28.09 0.27
C VAL A 522 -17.47 -27.53 -0.88
N LYS A 523 -17.89 -26.37 -1.39
CA LYS A 523 -17.06 -25.44 -2.16
C LYS A 523 -17.15 -24.11 -1.45
N SER A 524 -16.04 -23.40 -1.30
CA SER A 524 -15.99 -22.19 -0.50
C SER A 524 -15.41 -21.01 -1.28
N VAL A 525 -15.75 -19.81 -0.86
CA VAL A 525 -15.13 -18.55 -1.29
C VAL A 525 -15.00 -17.63 -0.07
N VAL A 526 -14.05 -16.71 -0.13
CA VAL A 526 -13.75 -15.73 0.93
C VAL A 526 -14.01 -14.33 0.39
N GLY A 527 -14.54 -13.47 1.25
CA GLY A 527 -14.75 -12.04 0.98
C GLY A 527 -15.60 -11.39 2.08
N ASP A 528 -15.54 -10.07 2.23
CA ASP A 528 -16.39 -9.28 3.13
C ASP A 528 -17.82 -9.18 2.57
N PHE A 529 -18.61 -10.23 2.79
CA PHE A 529 -19.98 -10.29 2.28
C PHE A 529 -20.92 -9.41 3.13
N ASP A 530 -20.66 -9.22 4.42
CA ASP A 530 -21.53 -8.43 5.31
C ASP A 530 -21.14 -6.93 5.45
N GLY A 531 -20.05 -6.54 4.80
CA GLY A 531 -19.56 -5.17 4.64
C GLY A 531 -19.09 -4.55 5.95
N ASP A 532 -18.50 -5.35 6.82
CA ASP A 532 -18.02 -4.92 8.13
C ASP A 532 -16.50 -4.76 8.24
N GLY A 533 -15.80 -4.92 7.12
CA GLY A 533 -14.36 -4.79 6.99
C GLY A 533 -13.58 -6.02 7.43
N ARG A 534 -14.24 -7.18 7.54
CA ARG A 534 -13.61 -8.48 7.77
C ARG A 534 -14.03 -9.43 6.67
N ASP A 535 -13.07 -10.18 6.14
CA ASP A 535 -13.39 -11.21 5.18
C ASP A 535 -14.20 -12.32 5.88
N ASP A 536 -15.26 -12.80 5.23
CA ASP A 536 -16.12 -13.89 5.69
C ASP A 536 -15.84 -15.18 4.91
N LEU A 537 -16.41 -16.30 5.37
CA LEU A 537 -16.38 -17.57 4.64
C LEU A 537 -17.77 -17.94 4.11
N SER A 538 -17.94 -17.96 2.79
CA SER A 538 -19.16 -18.41 2.13
C SER A 538 -19.00 -19.83 1.60
N VAL A 539 -19.89 -20.74 2.03
CA VAL A 539 -19.87 -22.16 1.71
C VAL A 539 -21.06 -22.54 0.84
N PHE A 540 -20.78 -22.92 -0.40
CA PHE A 540 -21.70 -23.49 -1.36
C PHE A 540 -21.87 -25.00 -1.11
N TYR A 541 -22.93 -25.37 -0.38
CA TYR A 541 -23.14 -26.71 0.17
C TYR A 541 -24.21 -27.51 -0.58
N GLY A 542 -23.83 -28.65 -1.15
CA GLY A 542 -24.76 -29.58 -1.81
C GLY A 542 -25.52 -30.43 -0.78
N GLN A 543 -26.86 -30.41 -0.79
CA GLN A 543 -27.68 -30.98 0.28
C GLN A 543 -27.88 -32.50 0.20
N GLY A 544 -27.44 -33.15 -0.88
CA GLY A 544 -27.68 -34.59 -1.08
C GLY A 544 -28.55 -34.89 -2.30
N ASP A 545 -29.29 -33.89 -2.74
CA ASP A 545 -30.13 -33.81 -3.92
C ASP A 545 -29.67 -32.62 -4.80
N ASP A 546 -30.52 -32.17 -5.74
CA ASP A 546 -30.27 -30.98 -6.57
C ASP A 546 -30.46 -29.66 -5.81
N THR A 547 -30.65 -29.72 -4.47
CA THR A 547 -30.69 -28.55 -3.63
C THR A 547 -29.28 -28.13 -3.26
N VAL A 548 -28.98 -26.86 -3.51
CA VAL A 548 -27.75 -26.20 -3.06
C VAL A 548 -28.12 -25.03 -2.18
N LYS A 549 -27.37 -24.84 -1.09
CA LYS A 549 -27.48 -23.67 -0.23
C LYS A 549 -26.13 -23.01 -0.07
N THR A 550 -26.14 -21.68 0.00
CA THR A 550 -24.98 -20.89 0.40
C THR A 550 -25.12 -20.54 1.87
N TYR A 551 -24.15 -20.97 2.66
CA TYR A 551 -24.03 -20.63 4.07
C TYR A 551 -22.89 -19.64 4.25
N VAL A 552 -23.17 -18.45 4.77
CA VAL A 552 -22.13 -17.50 5.14
C VAL A 552 -21.81 -17.69 6.62
N PHE A 553 -20.52 -17.79 6.92
CA PHE A 553 -19.93 -17.83 8.25
C PHE A 553 -19.32 -16.44 8.51
N PRO A 554 -20.02 -15.57 9.27
CA PRO A 554 -19.50 -14.24 9.53
C PRO A 554 -18.26 -14.30 10.43
N ALA A 555 -17.23 -13.53 10.08
CA ALA A 555 -16.02 -13.42 10.87
C ALA A 555 -16.23 -12.55 12.12
N ALA A 556 -15.60 -12.93 13.22
CA ALA A 556 -15.64 -12.25 14.50
C ALA A 556 -14.33 -11.47 14.70
N PRO A 557 -14.31 -10.43 15.56
CA PRO A 557 -13.12 -9.60 15.79
C PRO A 557 -11.87 -10.34 16.30
N ASP A 558 -11.99 -11.59 16.76
CA ASP A 558 -10.85 -12.42 17.14
C ASP A 558 -10.25 -13.23 15.98
N GLY A 559 -10.83 -13.13 14.77
CA GLY A 559 -10.51 -13.94 13.59
C GLY A 559 -11.29 -15.26 13.51
N GLY A 560 -12.07 -15.58 14.55
CA GLY A 560 -12.95 -16.73 14.54
C GLY A 560 -14.18 -16.50 13.64
N PHE A 561 -14.93 -17.56 13.40
CA PHE A 561 -16.20 -17.51 12.68
C PHE A 561 -17.37 -17.80 13.62
N THR A 562 -18.46 -17.05 13.44
CA THR A 562 -19.70 -17.21 14.19
C THR A 562 -20.62 -18.27 13.58
N THR A 563 -21.86 -18.39 14.08
CA THR A 563 -22.81 -19.39 13.58
C THR A 563 -23.23 -19.06 12.15
N PRO A 564 -23.11 -20.00 11.20
CA PRO A 564 -23.45 -19.72 9.80
C PRO A 564 -24.95 -19.55 9.58
N ALA A 565 -25.31 -18.73 8.59
CA ALA A 565 -26.68 -18.51 8.15
C ALA A 565 -26.85 -18.83 6.66
N VAL A 566 -28.04 -19.29 6.26
CA VAL A 566 -28.36 -19.49 4.84
C VAL A 566 -28.66 -18.14 4.22
N TRP A 567 -27.85 -17.74 3.25
CA TRP A 567 -28.02 -16.48 2.53
C TRP A 567 -28.64 -16.68 1.15
N TRP A 568 -28.51 -17.89 0.58
CA TRP A 568 -29.07 -18.23 -0.72
C TRP A 568 -29.37 -19.73 -0.84
N GLN A 569 -30.30 -20.07 -1.73
CA GLN A 569 -30.58 -21.47 -2.08
C GLN A 569 -31.15 -21.61 -3.50
N SER A 570 -30.91 -22.77 -4.11
CA SER A 570 -31.59 -23.25 -5.31
C SER A 570 -31.98 -24.72 -5.12
N ALA A 571 -33.13 -25.11 -5.65
CA ALA A 571 -33.66 -26.48 -5.57
C ALA A 571 -33.44 -27.29 -6.87
N SER A 572 -32.74 -26.72 -7.85
CA SER A 572 -32.60 -27.31 -9.19
C SER A 572 -31.22 -27.05 -9.80
N LEU A 573 -30.16 -27.09 -8.98
CA LEU A 573 -28.79 -26.80 -9.39
C LEU A 573 -27.91 -28.02 -9.14
N ASP A 574 -27.31 -28.60 -10.19
CA ASP A 574 -26.34 -29.68 -9.99
C ASP A 574 -25.05 -29.11 -9.40
N TRP A 575 -24.85 -29.38 -8.11
CA TRP A 575 -23.68 -28.93 -7.36
C TRP A 575 -22.37 -29.35 -8.00
N ASN A 576 -22.28 -30.48 -8.69
CA ASN A 576 -21.03 -30.94 -9.29
C ASN A 576 -20.60 -30.08 -10.48
N ARG A 577 -21.55 -29.40 -11.13
CA ARG A 577 -21.33 -28.54 -12.31
C ARG A 577 -21.06 -27.08 -11.96
N THR A 578 -20.96 -26.75 -10.66
CA THR A 578 -20.74 -25.38 -10.20
C THR A 578 -19.26 -25.09 -9.90
N THR A 579 -18.82 -23.85 -10.10
CA THR A 579 -17.57 -23.33 -9.51
C THR A 579 -17.86 -21.95 -8.94
N PRO A 580 -17.93 -21.77 -7.60
CA PRO A 580 -18.16 -20.47 -7.00
C PRO A 580 -16.87 -19.63 -6.98
N HIS A 581 -17.06 -18.32 -7.07
CA HIS A 581 -16.09 -17.25 -6.98
C HIS A 581 -16.67 -16.11 -6.12
N ALA A 582 -15.80 -15.23 -5.62
CA ALA A 582 -16.18 -14.03 -4.89
C ALA A 582 -15.37 -12.84 -5.37
N GLY A 583 -15.92 -11.65 -5.15
CA GLY A 583 -15.32 -10.36 -5.45
C GLY A 583 -16.37 -9.27 -5.45
N ASP A 584 -15.96 -8.01 -5.31
CA ASP A 584 -16.86 -6.86 -5.45
C ASP A 584 -17.08 -6.55 -6.95
N PHE A 585 -18.05 -7.22 -7.58
CA PHE A 585 -18.28 -7.08 -9.02
C PHE A 585 -19.00 -5.78 -9.38
N ASN A 586 -19.60 -5.07 -8.43
CA ASN A 586 -20.43 -3.88 -8.67
C ASN A 586 -19.78 -2.58 -8.16
N GLY A 587 -18.76 -2.66 -7.31
CA GLY A 587 -18.03 -1.55 -6.72
C GLY A 587 -18.77 -0.89 -5.56
N ASP A 588 -19.55 -1.64 -4.78
CA ASP A 588 -20.31 -1.14 -3.63
C ASP A 588 -19.60 -1.31 -2.28
N GLY A 589 -18.40 -1.91 -2.30
CA GLY A 589 -17.56 -2.17 -1.13
C GLY A 589 -17.95 -3.43 -0.38
N ARG A 590 -18.86 -4.25 -0.90
CA ARG A 590 -19.17 -5.59 -0.39
C ARG A 590 -18.78 -6.63 -1.43
N ASP A 591 -18.28 -7.75 -0.96
CA ASP A 591 -18.09 -8.87 -1.86
C ASP A 591 -19.42 -9.50 -2.26
N ASP A 592 -19.47 -9.87 -3.53
CA ASP A 592 -20.54 -10.64 -4.13
C ASP A 592 -20.10 -12.08 -4.32
N THR A 593 -21.05 -12.93 -4.74
CA THR A 593 -20.71 -14.29 -5.19
C THR A 593 -21.10 -14.52 -6.65
N LEU A 594 -20.17 -15.11 -7.40
CA LEU A 594 -20.38 -15.53 -8.78
C LEU A 594 -20.31 -17.05 -8.85
N VAL A 595 -21.27 -17.68 -9.54
CA VAL A 595 -21.25 -19.12 -9.80
C VAL A 595 -21.09 -19.36 -11.29
N TRP A 596 -19.99 -20.01 -11.67
CA TRP A 596 -19.87 -20.64 -12.97
C TRP A 596 -20.66 -21.94 -13.01
N TYR A 597 -21.45 -22.17 -14.06
CA TYR A 597 -22.20 -23.40 -14.30
C TYR A 597 -21.89 -23.95 -15.68
N ASP A 598 -21.35 -25.18 -15.71
CA ASP A 598 -21.21 -26.00 -16.91
C ASP A 598 -22.57 -26.69 -17.18
N TYR A 599 -23.19 -26.46 -18.33
CA TYR A 599 -24.47 -27.06 -18.70
C TYR A 599 -24.31 -28.39 -19.44
N PRO A 600 -25.25 -29.35 -19.31
CA PRO A 600 -25.16 -30.64 -20.00
C PRO A 600 -25.13 -30.55 -21.54
N ASP A 601 -25.58 -29.43 -22.12
CA ASP A 601 -25.50 -29.15 -23.56
C ASP A 601 -24.11 -28.63 -24.00
N GLY A 602 -23.18 -28.48 -23.05
CA GLY A 602 -21.82 -27.98 -23.25
C GLY A 602 -21.70 -26.45 -23.20
N SER A 603 -22.80 -25.72 -22.99
CA SER A 603 -22.74 -24.27 -22.77
C SER A 603 -22.27 -23.94 -21.36
N ASP A 604 -21.67 -22.76 -21.19
CA ASP A 604 -21.19 -22.28 -19.89
C ASP A 604 -21.81 -20.93 -19.57
N LYS A 605 -22.16 -20.71 -18.31
CA LYS A 605 -22.64 -19.40 -17.84
C LYS A 605 -22.07 -19.05 -16.49
N THR A 606 -21.85 -17.76 -16.27
CA THR A 606 -21.67 -17.20 -14.92
C THR A 606 -22.97 -16.59 -14.46
N SER A 607 -23.29 -16.74 -13.18
CA SER A 607 -24.37 -16.01 -12.52
C SER A 607 -23.86 -15.32 -11.28
N THR A 608 -23.95 -14.00 -11.25
CA THR A 608 -23.59 -13.18 -10.08
C THR A 608 -24.81 -12.99 -9.19
N MET A 609 -24.62 -13.11 -7.88
CA MET A 609 -25.60 -12.84 -6.84
C MET A 609 -24.99 -11.78 -5.94
N LEU A 610 -25.58 -10.58 -5.96
CA LEU A 610 -25.06 -9.45 -5.20
C LEU A 610 -25.26 -9.66 -3.70
N SER A 611 -24.30 -9.27 -2.88
CA SER A 611 -24.55 -9.15 -1.45
C SER A 611 -25.44 -7.94 -1.18
N GLU A 612 -26.51 -8.13 -0.42
CA GLU A 612 -27.47 -7.05 -0.15
C GLU A 612 -28.04 -7.14 1.26
N ARG A 613 -28.35 -5.98 1.83
CA ARG A 613 -29.06 -5.88 3.11
C ARG A 613 -30.52 -5.51 2.90
N VAL A 614 -31.41 -6.49 3.10
CA VAL A 614 -32.86 -6.31 2.91
C VAL A 614 -33.58 -6.44 4.24
N SER A 615 -34.29 -5.37 4.63
CA SER A 615 -35.00 -5.31 5.92
C SER A 615 -34.10 -5.63 7.14
N GLY A 616 -32.86 -5.14 7.11
CA GLY A 616 -31.89 -5.27 8.19
C GLY A 616 -31.12 -6.60 8.22
N LYS A 617 -31.35 -7.49 7.26
CA LYS A 617 -30.67 -8.80 7.16
C LYS A 617 -29.86 -8.90 5.88
N ASP A 618 -28.63 -9.36 6.03
CA ASP A 618 -27.73 -9.65 4.92
C ASP A 618 -28.11 -10.97 4.25
N ARG A 619 -27.98 -11.00 2.93
CA ARG A 619 -28.30 -12.14 2.07
C ARG A 619 -27.65 -11.94 0.71
N PHE A 620 -27.60 -13.01 -0.10
CA PHE A 620 -27.36 -12.84 -1.53
C PHE A 620 -28.68 -12.64 -2.28
N GLY A 621 -28.68 -11.70 -3.22
CA GLY A 621 -29.80 -11.38 -4.08
C GLY A 621 -30.13 -12.48 -5.10
N SER A 622 -30.92 -12.11 -6.12
CA SER A 622 -31.23 -13.03 -7.21
C SER A 622 -30.01 -13.27 -8.10
N ALA A 623 -29.85 -14.51 -8.57
CA ALA A 623 -28.80 -14.87 -9.52
C ALA A 623 -29.08 -14.26 -10.90
N LYS A 624 -28.19 -13.38 -11.37
CA LYS A 624 -28.24 -12.74 -12.69
C LYS A 624 -27.17 -13.36 -13.58
N VAL A 625 -27.53 -13.83 -14.78
CA VAL A 625 -26.55 -14.33 -15.74
C VAL A 625 -25.67 -13.18 -16.24
N THR A 626 -24.36 -13.28 -16.04
CA THR A 626 -23.39 -12.20 -16.33
C THR A 626 -22.50 -12.49 -17.53
N LEU A 627 -22.21 -13.76 -17.81
CA LEU A 627 -21.59 -14.25 -19.03
C LEU A 627 -22.35 -15.48 -19.54
N SER A 628 -22.43 -15.61 -20.86
CA SER A 628 -23.00 -16.79 -21.53
C SER A 628 -22.13 -17.18 -22.71
N SER A 629 -21.64 -18.40 -22.70
CA SER A 629 -20.80 -18.97 -23.75
C SER A 629 -21.52 -20.16 -24.40
N PRO A 630 -21.62 -20.21 -25.74
CA PRO A 630 -22.23 -21.35 -26.42
C PRO A 630 -21.35 -22.61 -26.31
N PRO A 631 -21.91 -23.79 -26.63
CA PRO A 631 -21.16 -25.04 -26.52
C PRO A 631 -19.85 -25.07 -27.28
N GLY A 632 -18.79 -25.54 -26.62
CA GLY A 632 -17.46 -25.73 -27.21
C GLY A 632 -16.59 -24.48 -27.28
N ASN A 633 -17.08 -23.32 -26.84
CA ASN A 633 -16.28 -22.09 -26.77
C ASN A 633 -15.43 -22.01 -25.50
N LEU A 634 -15.97 -22.49 -24.37
CA LEU A 634 -15.28 -22.58 -23.10
C LEU A 634 -15.33 -24.04 -22.64
N ASP A 635 -14.29 -24.47 -21.95
CA ASP A 635 -14.17 -25.81 -21.38
C ASP A 635 -13.52 -25.63 -20.01
N VAL A 636 -14.35 -25.66 -18.97
CA VAL A 636 -13.92 -25.43 -17.58
C VAL A 636 -12.85 -26.42 -17.11
N THR A 637 -12.80 -27.63 -17.71
CA THR A 637 -11.79 -28.63 -17.37
C THR A 637 -10.40 -28.22 -17.84
N ARG A 638 -10.34 -27.19 -18.69
CA ARG A 638 -9.14 -26.62 -19.31
C ARG A 638 -8.91 -25.17 -18.90
N MET A 639 -9.55 -24.74 -17.82
CA MET A 639 -9.49 -23.36 -17.32
C MET A 639 -9.14 -23.34 -15.84
N GLN A 640 -8.26 -22.41 -15.48
CA GLN A 640 -7.99 -22.02 -14.10
C GLN A 640 -8.51 -20.60 -13.93
N PHE A 641 -9.49 -20.39 -13.06
CA PHE A 641 -10.19 -19.11 -12.87
C PHE A 641 -9.74 -18.42 -11.59
N LEU A 642 -9.65 -17.10 -11.67
CA LEU A 642 -9.32 -16.21 -10.58
C LEU A 642 -10.13 -14.91 -10.73
N THR A 643 -10.39 -14.27 -9.61
CA THR A 643 -11.02 -12.96 -9.52
C THR A 643 -10.03 -11.94 -8.93
N GLY A 644 -10.25 -10.68 -9.27
CA GLY A 644 -9.45 -9.55 -8.83
C GLY A 644 -9.67 -8.35 -9.76
N ASP A 645 -9.56 -7.13 -9.25
CA ASP A 645 -9.57 -5.89 -10.03
C ASP A 645 -8.29 -5.75 -10.90
N TYR A 646 -8.29 -6.29 -12.13
CA TYR A 646 -7.10 -6.32 -12.98
C TYR A 646 -6.85 -5.01 -13.73
N ASP A 647 -7.86 -4.14 -13.85
CA ASP A 647 -7.74 -2.83 -14.50
C ASP A 647 -7.65 -1.63 -13.52
N GLY A 648 -7.85 -1.90 -12.23
CA GLY A 648 -7.66 -0.99 -11.11
C GLY A 648 -8.86 -0.09 -10.85
N ASP A 649 -10.03 -0.40 -11.41
CA ASP A 649 -11.22 0.44 -11.39
C ASP A 649 -12.11 0.30 -10.14
N GLY A 650 -11.68 -0.53 -9.18
CA GLY A 650 -12.35 -0.83 -7.93
C GLY A 650 -13.46 -1.88 -8.04
N ARG A 651 -13.57 -2.58 -9.17
CA ARG A 651 -14.44 -3.75 -9.30
C ARG A 651 -13.60 -4.98 -9.59
N ASP A 652 -13.92 -6.07 -8.91
CA ASP A 652 -13.28 -7.34 -9.19
C ASP A 652 -13.70 -7.86 -10.57
N ASP A 653 -12.71 -8.23 -11.36
CA ASP A 653 -12.88 -8.80 -12.68
C ASP A 653 -12.84 -10.33 -12.64
N LEU A 654 -13.09 -10.96 -13.79
CA LEU A 654 -12.85 -12.39 -13.98
C LEU A 654 -11.68 -12.61 -14.93
N ALA A 655 -10.75 -13.49 -14.56
CA ALA A 655 -9.69 -13.90 -15.46
C ALA A 655 -9.38 -15.40 -15.40
N THR A 656 -8.73 -15.89 -16.46
CA THR A 656 -8.43 -17.32 -16.60
C THR A 656 -7.20 -17.60 -17.44
N LEU A 657 -6.43 -18.61 -17.03
CA LEU A 657 -5.55 -19.35 -17.93
C LEU A 657 -6.36 -20.45 -18.62
N ASN A 658 -6.48 -20.36 -19.94
CA ASN A 658 -7.19 -21.34 -20.76
C ASN A 658 -6.21 -22.19 -21.59
N HIS A 659 -6.38 -23.51 -21.54
CA HIS A 659 -5.66 -24.47 -22.38
C HIS A 659 -6.46 -24.77 -23.66
N GLN A 660 -5.87 -24.44 -24.81
CA GLN A 660 -6.48 -24.50 -26.14
C GLN A 660 -6.26 -25.87 -26.80
N ALA A 661 -7.14 -26.27 -27.71
CA ALA A 661 -7.09 -27.60 -28.37
C ALA A 661 -5.76 -27.91 -29.09
N ASP A 662 -5.02 -26.90 -29.51
CA ASP A 662 -3.69 -27.02 -30.14
C ASP A 662 -2.53 -27.12 -29.13
N GLY A 663 -2.82 -27.16 -27.83
CA GLY A 663 -1.85 -27.20 -26.74
C GLY A 663 -1.35 -25.81 -26.30
N THR A 664 -1.76 -24.73 -26.97
CA THR A 664 -1.41 -23.38 -26.50
C THR A 664 -2.15 -23.04 -25.21
N VAL A 665 -1.55 -22.19 -24.38
CA VAL A 665 -2.23 -21.55 -23.26
C VAL A 665 -2.46 -20.07 -23.57
N LYS A 666 -3.59 -19.53 -23.10
CA LYS A 666 -3.96 -18.12 -23.28
C LYS A 666 -4.59 -17.58 -22.01
N MET A 667 -4.19 -16.38 -21.62
CA MET A 667 -4.87 -15.59 -20.61
C MET A 667 -6.06 -14.85 -21.22
N TRP A 668 -7.18 -14.84 -20.51
CA TRP A 668 -8.35 -14.03 -20.82
C TRP A 668 -8.80 -13.29 -19.58
N THR A 669 -9.19 -12.03 -19.75
CA THR A 669 -9.81 -11.20 -18.72
C THR A 669 -11.15 -10.67 -19.21
N TRP A 670 -12.14 -10.62 -18.32
CA TRP A 670 -13.43 -9.98 -18.53
C TRP A 670 -13.58 -8.91 -17.46
N THR A 671 -13.47 -7.63 -17.86
CA THR A 671 -13.58 -6.55 -16.87
C THR A 671 -15.02 -6.32 -16.45
N ALA A 672 -15.23 -6.05 -15.17
CA ALA A 672 -16.53 -5.79 -14.59
C ALA A 672 -17.07 -4.42 -14.99
N ARG A 673 -18.38 -4.25 -14.82
CA ARG A 673 -19.11 -3.01 -15.06
C ARG A 673 -19.91 -2.66 -13.80
N PRO A 674 -20.28 -1.38 -13.62
CA PRO A 674 -21.11 -0.98 -12.47
C PRO A 674 -22.46 -1.70 -12.34
N ASP A 675 -22.94 -2.39 -13.38
CA ASP A 675 -24.16 -3.23 -13.32
C ASP A 675 -23.89 -4.71 -12.99
N ALA A 676 -22.70 -5.00 -12.45
CA ALA A 676 -22.14 -6.32 -12.14
C ALA A 676 -22.06 -7.28 -13.33
N MET A 677 -22.15 -6.75 -14.56
CA MET A 677 -21.96 -7.52 -15.77
C MET A 677 -20.52 -7.36 -16.26
N PHE A 678 -20.12 -8.21 -17.19
CA PHE A 678 -18.78 -8.14 -17.76
C PHE A 678 -18.75 -7.54 -19.17
N ASN A 679 -17.64 -6.90 -19.50
CA ASN A 679 -17.28 -6.54 -20.86
C ASN A 679 -16.89 -7.78 -21.69
N GLY A 680 -16.61 -7.58 -22.99
CA GLY A 680 -16.09 -8.65 -23.84
C GLY A 680 -14.71 -9.12 -23.39
N GLY A 681 -14.45 -10.42 -23.51
CA GLY A 681 -13.18 -11.00 -23.08
C GLY A 681 -11.99 -10.44 -23.86
N ILE A 682 -10.96 -10.01 -23.15
CA ILE A 682 -9.73 -9.44 -23.68
C ILE A 682 -8.62 -10.49 -23.55
N ALA A 683 -7.90 -10.75 -24.64
CA ALA A 683 -6.81 -11.71 -24.65
C ALA A 683 -5.52 -11.06 -24.11
N GLY A 684 -4.93 -11.66 -23.09
CA GLY A 684 -3.62 -11.29 -22.56
C GLY A 684 -2.50 -12.15 -23.14
N TRP A 685 -1.55 -12.51 -22.27
CA TRP A 685 -0.43 -13.36 -22.64
C TRP A 685 -0.82 -14.74 -23.19
N SER A 686 0.00 -15.29 -24.09
CA SER A 686 -0.15 -16.64 -24.62
C SER A 686 1.20 -17.33 -24.84
N ALA A 687 1.18 -18.66 -24.81
CA ALA A 687 2.38 -19.48 -25.00
C ALA A 687 2.07 -20.85 -25.63
N PRO A 688 2.96 -21.39 -26.47
CA PRO A 688 2.87 -22.78 -26.91
C PRO A 688 3.20 -23.76 -25.77
N ALA A 689 2.66 -24.98 -25.85
CA ALA A 689 2.90 -26.08 -24.90
C ALA A 689 4.38 -26.35 -24.61
N SER A 690 5.26 -26.11 -25.60
CA SER A 690 6.71 -26.28 -25.45
C SER A 690 7.38 -25.27 -24.51
N SER A 691 6.70 -24.16 -24.22
CA SER A 691 7.19 -23.10 -23.35
C SER A 691 6.41 -22.99 -22.04
N TRP A 692 5.14 -23.37 -22.03
CA TRP A 692 4.30 -23.40 -20.84
C TRP A 692 3.28 -24.54 -20.93
N ALA A 693 3.32 -25.44 -19.96
CA ALA A 693 2.39 -26.54 -19.83
C ALA A 693 1.30 -26.18 -18.81
N PHE A 694 0.03 -26.25 -19.23
CA PHE A 694 -1.11 -25.94 -18.38
C PHE A 694 -1.13 -26.73 -17.06
N GLY A 695 -0.92 -28.05 -17.14
CA GLY A 695 -0.94 -28.93 -15.95
C GLY A 695 0.21 -28.71 -14.97
N SER A 696 1.28 -28.01 -15.38
CA SER A 696 2.41 -27.66 -14.52
C SER A 696 2.12 -26.47 -13.61
N ALA A 697 1.13 -25.64 -13.95
CA ALA A 697 0.80 -24.43 -13.22
C ALA A 697 -0.30 -24.70 -12.16
N GLN A 698 -0.06 -24.25 -10.94
CA GLN A 698 -1.03 -24.21 -9.85
C GLN A 698 -1.11 -22.76 -9.36
N PHE A 699 -2.23 -22.09 -9.61
CA PHE A 699 -2.40 -20.71 -9.15
C PHE A 699 -2.57 -20.64 -7.63
N PHE A 700 -1.99 -19.61 -7.04
CA PHE A 700 -2.31 -19.21 -5.68
C PHE A 700 -3.69 -18.56 -5.67
N THR A 701 -4.54 -18.94 -4.73
CA THR A 701 -5.91 -18.43 -4.60
C THR A 701 -6.26 -18.30 -3.11
N THR A 702 -7.28 -17.51 -2.77
CA THR A 702 -7.83 -17.46 -1.40
C THR A 702 -8.50 -18.76 -0.98
N TYR A 703 -8.81 -19.64 -1.93
CA TYR A 703 -9.31 -21.00 -1.73
C TYR A 703 -8.76 -21.96 -2.82
N PRO A 704 -7.83 -22.88 -2.50
CA PRO A 704 -7.31 -23.82 -3.48
C PRO A 704 -8.33 -24.92 -3.77
N LYS A 705 -8.51 -25.26 -5.06
CA LYS A 705 -9.33 -26.41 -5.46
C LYS A 705 -8.80 -27.68 -4.77
N SER A 706 -9.71 -28.43 -4.15
CA SER A 706 -9.43 -29.51 -3.20
C SER A 706 -8.90 -30.79 -3.80
#